data_AF-A0A2N6EDQ6-F1
#
_entry.id   AF-A0A2N6EDQ6-F1
#
_cell.length_a   1.000
_cell.length_b   1.000
_cell.length_c   1.000
_cell.angle_alpha   90.00
_cell.angle_beta   90.00
_cell.angle_gamma   90.00
#
_symmetry.space_group_name_H-M   'P 1'
#
loop_
_entity.id
_entity.type
_entity.pdbx_description
1 polymer ?
#
loop_
_entity_poly.entity_id
_entity_poly.type
_entity_poly.pdbx_seq_one_letter_code
_entity_poly.pdbx_strand_id
1 'polypeptide(L)'
;MNLGGNLLAESYDTPIGVTSGGVQIRSISGNIAVAEIRSGAMQSSGDGGGIILEALEGSVTASSRLETTSYGVNSGNAGDLSIKALSDIQLNDVALQASCAVEAGSCSAGNGGSFSAISQSGSIVQIPTWIGTDTSSYANGDLGSTSGDGGAISFSAPNGTIDLEGPLFSGSRGDSGAGNGGMVSLQAGGDITLLDSIESWVDQAIGPVVRAGDIAIETPAVLEVSGLDASATGVNTSPGDVSLAFGSVLTNGASSGGELTLKPYDPAADIGVGTLATPAWLDDSQLTLLATEFETLVIGGPDSSGLVTVDTTVPALQKPLVIRSPSSSSSGMTIGSLPDLTGYSLTLEAGGGTVTQSEPIVVSSLALVGGATYSLTNPLNQVPFLKGVSAGPTNLYTLSGLDLAGGSFGSLFVDAGGGSIGNSGALSVGAASVRVASGQSITLTHPGNIFSGVLSVGASSGSVSQLDVATAGQLNMAAFSLLGNISISAAGISQSSPWDVAGSANLVAGSGGISLSQANNFNSVSLLSSGTVGLTDRDSITLGQVNIEGNFQLSAQGNIVQTAPLLVSASTQIVGGAGLSLDLSNPDNVLVGPIALSASSGRLNSVDVTNSVPLVLAGVDISGRLTAVAPAISQSGPVIADSLSQLTAGPGGISLLNNGNRLPNLALQSDHNASLYSLGSVDLSRSSIVNNLTLTAEGGITQSGPLTVGGLLTLSSGELFDITLTNPGNELDQVSVTQGFNVSLATRGTLQVDSLNANGDLFIDSPGGVSGTGAYSVAGQALFTVPNGTSIALNNPDNRFTVAPQFEVSDGLLDNLSIANALPLTLPALEVGGDLTVSAPGISQSGPIQVEGLASFFAGTEPLALDNQDNQIARLMVESGDATIMTSQPLSIEQATVSGNLLARAFSGDISAPGAVL
;
A
#
# COMPACT_ATOMS: atom_id res chain seq x y z
N MET A 1 -33.07 -13.16 -71.03
CA MET A 1 -32.32 -14.42 -71.29
C MET A 1 -31.98 -15.07 -69.94
N ASN A 2 -32.15 -16.40 -69.78
CA ASN A 2 -31.73 -17.16 -68.59
C ASN A 2 -30.59 -18.10 -68.97
N LEU A 3 -29.38 -17.86 -68.46
CA LEU A 3 -28.18 -18.61 -68.86
C LEU A 3 -27.37 -19.00 -67.60
N GLY A 4 -26.73 -20.18 -67.63
CA GLY A 4 -25.84 -20.65 -66.55
C GLY A 4 -24.38 -20.36 -66.89
N GLY A 5 -23.65 -19.68 -66.01
CA GLY A 5 -22.23 -19.28 -66.20
C GLY A 5 -22.02 -17.76 -66.34
N ASN A 6 -20.77 -17.33 -66.50
CA ASN A 6 -20.43 -15.90 -66.69
C ASN A 6 -20.95 -15.39 -68.03
N LEU A 7 -21.53 -14.19 -68.04
CA LEU A 7 -22.13 -13.56 -69.22
C LEU A 7 -21.41 -12.24 -69.54
N LEU A 8 -21.02 -12.06 -70.81
CA LEU A 8 -20.58 -10.77 -71.35
C LEU A 8 -21.66 -10.26 -72.32
N ALA A 9 -22.18 -9.06 -72.10
CA ALA A 9 -23.14 -8.40 -72.99
C ALA A 9 -22.55 -7.11 -73.57
N GLU A 10 -22.44 -7.04 -74.90
CA GLU A 10 -21.95 -5.88 -75.65
C GLU A 10 -22.95 -5.53 -76.78
N SER A 11 -23.28 -4.26 -76.96
CA SER A 11 -23.99 -3.76 -78.14
C SER A 11 -23.20 -2.60 -78.76
N TYR A 12 -22.97 -2.64 -80.08
CA TYR A 12 -22.24 -1.60 -80.83
C TYR A 12 -23.22 -0.82 -81.72
N ASP A 13 -23.25 0.52 -81.53
CA ASP A 13 -23.77 1.58 -82.41
C ASP A 13 -25.24 1.52 -82.91
N THR A 14 -26.05 0.54 -82.50
CA THR A 14 -27.49 0.56 -82.77
C THR A 14 -28.28 0.18 -81.51
N PRO A 15 -29.25 1.01 -81.06
CA PRO A 15 -30.05 0.67 -79.90
C PRO A 15 -30.76 -0.66 -80.18
N ILE A 16 -30.84 -1.54 -79.18
CA ILE A 16 -31.72 -2.70 -79.24
C ILE A 16 -33.14 -2.13 -79.21
N GLY A 17 -33.69 -1.84 -80.39
CA GLY A 17 -35.02 -1.23 -80.55
C GLY A 17 -36.08 -2.23 -80.16
N VAL A 18 -36.44 -2.28 -78.88
CA VAL A 18 -37.62 -2.99 -78.40
C VAL A 18 -38.80 -2.02 -78.42
N THR A 19 -39.71 -2.19 -79.39
CA THR A 19 -40.84 -1.29 -79.62
C THR A 19 -41.91 -1.32 -78.52
N SER A 20 -41.84 -2.28 -77.59
CA SER A 20 -42.53 -2.27 -76.30
C SER A 20 -42.03 -3.46 -75.46
N GLY A 21 -41.62 -3.22 -74.22
CA GLY A 21 -41.16 -4.26 -73.28
C GLY A 21 -39.64 -4.29 -73.16
N GLY A 22 -39.12 -3.97 -71.98
CA GLY A 22 -37.69 -3.74 -71.71
C GLY A 22 -36.73 -4.91 -71.92
N VAL A 23 -35.45 -4.68 -71.62
CA VAL A 23 -34.35 -5.66 -71.72
C VAL A 23 -34.17 -6.36 -70.38
N GLN A 24 -34.38 -7.68 -70.31
CA GLN A 24 -34.12 -8.48 -69.10
C GLN A 24 -33.03 -9.55 -69.33
N ILE A 25 -31.94 -9.45 -68.58
CA ILE A 25 -30.80 -10.38 -68.60
C ILE A 25 -30.66 -10.99 -67.20
N ARG A 26 -30.75 -12.33 -67.11
CA ARG A 26 -30.64 -13.06 -65.85
C ARG A 26 -29.60 -14.18 -65.94
N SER A 27 -28.64 -14.18 -65.03
CA SER A 27 -27.62 -15.23 -64.83
C SER A 27 -27.96 -16.02 -63.57
N ILE A 28 -27.94 -17.36 -63.66
CA ILE A 28 -28.31 -18.22 -62.53
C ILE A 28 -27.11 -18.52 -61.62
N SER A 29 -25.90 -18.68 -62.18
CA SER A 29 -24.74 -19.25 -61.46
C SER A 29 -23.39 -18.58 -61.78
N GLY A 30 -23.38 -17.35 -62.29
CA GLY A 30 -22.15 -16.65 -62.71
C GLY A 30 -22.32 -15.14 -62.84
N ASN A 31 -21.21 -14.44 -63.07
CA ASN A 31 -21.16 -12.98 -63.11
C ASN A 31 -21.75 -12.42 -64.40
N ILE A 32 -22.31 -11.21 -64.36
CA ILE A 32 -22.75 -10.46 -65.55
C ILE A 32 -21.79 -9.28 -65.76
N ALA A 33 -21.03 -9.30 -66.85
CA ALA A 33 -20.26 -8.16 -67.32
C ALA A 33 -20.98 -7.49 -68.50
N VAL A 34 -21.19 -6.19 -68.41
CA VAL A 34 -21.86 -5.39 -69.44
C VAL A 34 -20.90 -4.29 -69.89
N ALA A 35 -20.56 -4.25 -71.18
CA ALA A 35 -19.85 -3.09 -71.72
C ALA A 35 -20.85 -1.95 -71.96
N GLU A 36 -21.77 -2.12 -72.92
CA GLU A 36 -22.73 -1.09 -73.33
C GLU A 36 -24.12 -1.68 -73.65
N ILE A 37 -25.18 -1.15 -73.03
CA ILE A 37 -26.58 -1.48 -73.32
C ILE A 37 -27.41 -0.19 -73.35
N ARG A 38 -28.11 0.05 -74.47
CA ARG A 38 -29.07 1.14 -74.60
C ARG A 38 -30.48 0.62 -74.91
N SER A 39 -31.47 1.08 -74.17
CA SER A 39 -32.90 0.79 -74.37
C SER A 39 -33.67 2.09 -74.58
N GLY A 40 -34.49 2.18 -75.63
CA GLY A 40 -35.28 3.39 -75.83
C GLY A 40 -36.39 3.28 -76.89
N ALA A 41 -37.40 4.13 -76.76
CA ALA A 41 -38.46 4.30 -77.74
C ALA A 41 -38.11 5.49 -78.66
N MET A 42 -37.92 5.23 -79.95
CA MET A 42 -37.52 6.29 -80.89
C MET A 42 -38.68 7.10 -81.47
N GLN A 43 -39.94 6.61 -81.48
CA GLN A 43 -41.08 7.33 -82.06
C GLN A 43 -42.41 6.84 -81.45
N SER A 44 -43.30 7.79 -81.13
CA SER A 44 -44.69 7.65 -80.62
C SER A 44 -44.87 7.42 -79.11
N SER A 45 -46.09 7.74 -78.63
CA SER A 45 -46.56 7.95 -77.25
C SER A 45 -46.52 6.70 -76.34
N GLY A 46 -45.35 6.06 -76.20
CA GLY A 46 -45.15 4.89 -75.33
C GLY A 46 -44.08 5.12 -74.26
N ASP A 47 -44.28 4.49 -73.10
CA ASP A 47 -43.29 4.46 -72.02
C ASP A 47 -41.99 3.76 -72.47
N GLY A 48 -40.84 4.26 -72.04
CA GLY A 48 -39.54 3.66 -72.31
C GLY A 48 -39.43 2.23 -71.73
N GLY A 49 -38.88 1.29 -72.49
CA GLY A 49 -38.62 -0.06 -71.99
C GLY A 49 -37.46 -0.07 -70.98
N GLY A 50 -37.69 -0.53 -69.76
CA GLY A 50 -36.65 -0.61 -68.71
C GLY A 50 -35.55 -1.64 -69.00
N ILE A 51 -34.49 -1.63 -68.19
CA ILE A 51 -33.41 -2.63 -68.23
C ILE A 51 -33.39 -3.34 -66.87
N ILE A 52 -33.40 -4.67 -66.87
CA ILE A 52 -33.27 -5.50 -65.66
C ILE A 52 -32.08 -6.44 -65.83
N LEU A 53 -31.07 -6.29 -64.98
CA LEU A 53 -29.92 -7.21 -64.87
C LEU A 53 -30.03 -7.97 -63.56
N GLU A 54 -30.02 -9.30 -63.59
CA GLU A 54 -30.18 -10.12 -62.38
C GLU A 54 -29.17 -11.28 -62.34
N ALA A 55 -28.16 -11.19 -61.47
CA ALA A 55 -27.20 -12.27 -61.18
C ALA A 55 -27.57 -12.96 -59.86
N LEU A 56 -28.12 -14.18 -59.92
CA LEU A 56 -28.65 -14.89 -58.74
C LEU A 56 -27.57 -15.43 -57.79
N GLU A 57 -26.36 -15.71 -58.27
CA GLU A 57 -25.24 -16.25 -57.47
C GLU A 57 -23.90 -15.51 -57.69
N GLY A 58 -23.86 -14.49 -58.55
CA GLY A 58 -22.62 -13.81 -58.99
C GLY A 58 -22.65 -12.29 -58.82
N SER A 59 -21.60 -11.62 -59.30
CA SER A 59 -21.48 -10.16 -59.34
C SER A 59 -22.00 -9.56 -60.65
N VAL A 60 -22.28 -8.25 -60.66
CA VAL A 60 -22.55 -7.49 -61.88
C VAL A 60 -21.48 -6.41 -62.06
N THR A 61 -20.84 -6.34 -63.22
CA THR A 61 -19.91 -5.28 -63.59
C THR A 61 -20.42 -4.59 -64.86
N ALA A 62 -20.73 -3.30 -64.78
CA ALA A 62 -21.02 -2.46 -65.93
C ALA A 62 -19.82 -1.55 -66.20
N SER A 63 -19.29 -1.53 -67.43
CA SER A 63 -17.97 -0.95 -67.71
C SER A 63 -17.96 0.24 -68.68
N SER A 64 -19.09 0.65 -69.29
CA SER A 64 -19.05 1.82 -70.19
C SER A 64 -20.34 2.60 -70.48
N ARG A 65 -21.51 1.98 -70.67
CA ARG A 65 -22.77 2.77 -70.78
C ARG A 65 -24.04 1.93 -70.61
N LEU A 66 -24.82 2.17 -69.56
CA LEU A 66 -26.20 1.69 -69.46
C LEU A 66 -27.15 2.87 -69.59
N GLU A 67 -27.94 2.89 -70.66
CA GLU A 67 -28.78 4.04 -70.99
C GLU A 67 -30.23 3.63 -71.24
N THR A 68 -31.18 4.22 -70.50
CA THR A 68 -32.60 4.19 -70.87
C THR A 68 -33.04 5.58 -71.33
N THR A 69 -33.54 5.69 -72.56
CA THR A 69 -33.95 6.97 -73.16
C THR A 69 -35.36 6.91 -73.73
N SER A 70 -36.14 7.97 -73.51
CA SER A 70 -37.40 8.21 -74.23
C SER A 70 -37.28 9.52 -75.03
N TYR A 71 -37.45 9.43 -76.36
CA TYR A 71 -37.44 10.59 -77.27
C TYR A 71 -38.81 10.67 -77.97
N GLY A 72 -39.62 11.70 -77.70
CA GLY A 72 -40.98 11.77 -78.24
C GLY A 72 -41.66 13.14 -78.21
N VAL A 73 -42.65 13.31 -79.10
CA VAL A 73 -43.35 14.58 -79.41
C VAL A 73 -44.50 14.90 -78.45
N ASN A 74 -44.93 13.95 -77.60
CA ASN A 74 -45.94 14.11 -76.54
C ASN A 74 -45.76 13.03 -75.46
N SER A 75 -45.60 13.44 -74.19
CA SER A 75 -45.61 12.66 -72.92
C SER A 75 -45.22 11.16 -72.97
N GLY A 76 -44.10 10.80 -72.34
CA GLY A 76 -43.74 9.40 -72.05
C GLY A 76 -42.79 9.30 -70.85
N ASN A 77 -42.94 8.24 -70.03
CA ASN A 77 -42.04 8.00 -68.90
C ASN A 77 -40.75 7.33 -69.39
N ALA A 78 -39.60 7.63 -68.77
CA ALA A 78 -38.40 6.83 -68.99
C ALA A 78 -38.53 5.46 -68.30
N GLY A 79 -37.88 4.43 -68.86
CA GLY A 79 -37.92 3.08 -68.32
C GLY A 79 -36.96 2.91 -67.14
N ASP A 80 -37.38 2.18 -66.11
CA ASP A 80 -36.55 1.90 -64.93
C ASP A 80 -35.32 1.05 -65.28
N LEU A 81 -34.21 1.31 -64.61
CA LEU A 81 -33.01 0.46 -64.64
C LEU A 81 -32.86 -0.23 -63.30
N SER A 82 -33.00 -1.56 -63.29
CA SER A 82 -32.85 -2.38 -62.09
C SER A 82 -31.70 -3.37 -62.25
N ILE A 83 -30.74 -3.31 -61.34
CA ILE A 83 -29.61 -4.23 -61.26
C ILE A 83 -29.73 -4.97 -59.94
N LYS A 84 -29.68 -6.30 -59.98
CA LYS A 84 -29.76 -7.15 -58.79
C LYS A 84 -28.67 -8.21 -58.84
N ALA A 85 -27.87 -8.32 -57.78
CA ALA A 85 -26.81 -9.30 -57.67
C ALA A 85 -26.83 -9.98 -56.30
N LEU A 86 -26.35 -11.22 -56.22
CA LEU A 86 -26.03 -11.83 -54.92
C LEU A 86 -24.76 -11.22 -54.35
N SER A 87 -23.72 -11.04 -55.19
CA SER A 87 -22.41 -10.51 -54.82
C SER A 87 -22.23 -9.05 -55.27
N ASP A 88 -21.00 -8.58 -55.43
CA ASP A 88 -20.67 -7.18 -55.71
C ASP A 88 -21.33 -6.62 -56.98
N ILE A 89 -21.66 -5.33 -56.97
CA ILE A 89 -22.08 -4.57 -58.15
C ILE A 89 -21.06 -3.46 -58.39
N GLN A 90 -20.41 -3.47 -59.55
CA GLN A 90 -19.53 -2.40 -60.00
C GLN A 90 -20.18 -1.66 -61.16
N LEU A 91 -20.35 -0.33 -61.04
CA LEU A 91 -21.00 0.51 -62.04
C LEU A 91 -20.01 1.54 -62.56
N ASN A 92 -19.76 1.50 -63.86
CA ASN A 92 -19.04 2.52 -64.61
C ASN A 92 -19.98 3.04 -65.71
N ASP A 93 -20.32 4.33 -65.62
CA ASP A 93 -21.05 5.15 -66.59
C ASP A 93 -22.48 4.67 -66.86
N VAL A 94 -23.42 5.12 -66.02
CA VAL A 94 -24.83 4.68 -66.04
C VAL A 94 -25.74 5.89 -66.08
N ALA A 95 -26.45 6.09 -67.19
CA ALA A 95 -27.26 7.28 -67.46
C ALA A 95 -28.74 6.92 -67.61
N LEU A 96 -29.66 7.58 -66.89
CA LEU A 96 -31.08 7.58 -67.24
C LEU A 96 -31.50 8.98 -67.66
N GLN A 97 -31.84 9.13 -68.94
CA GLN A 97 -32.18 10.45 -69.48
C GLN A 97 -33.56 10.42 -70.15
N ALA A 98 -34.49 11.22 -69.62
CA ALA A 98 -35.75 11.56 -70.27
C ALA A 98 -35.60 12.95 -70.91
N SER A 99 -35.70 13.05 -72.24
CA SER A 99 -35.56 14.33 -72.96
C SER A 99 -36.80 14.64 -73.80
N CYS A 100 -37.44 15.80 -73.57
CA CYS A 100 -38.53 16.32 -74.43
C CYS A 100 -37.97 17.49 -75.26
N ALA A 101 -37.75 17.29 -76.57
CA ALA A 101 -37.32 18.35 -77.50
C ALA A 101 -38.47 18.67 -78.48
N VAL A 102 -38.94 19.92 -78.52
CA VAL A 102 -40.04 20.35 -79.43
C VAL A 102 -39.66 21.63 -80.17
N GLU A 103 -39.83 21.67 -81.50
CA GLU A 103 -39.68 22.90 -82.30
C GLU A 103 -40.90 23.83 -82.25
N ALA A 104 -42.07 23.40 -81.76
CA ALA A 104 -43.24 24.24 -81.47
C ALA A 104 -44.35 23.43 -80.76
N GLY A 105 -44.59 23.67 -79.47
CA GLY A 105 -45.74 23.11 -78.74
C GLY A 105 -45.42 22.71 -77.28
N SER A 106 -46.38 22.86 -76.38
CA SER A 106 -46.27 22.62 -74.94
C SER A 106 -45.96 21.15 -74.61
N CYS A 107 -44.79 20.85 -74.03
CA CYS A 107 -44.52 19.56 -73.37
C CYS A 107 -45.33 19.49 -72.07
N SER A 108 -46.15 18.45 -71.88
CA SER A 108 -46.57 17.99 -70.54
C SER A 108 -45.53 16.97 -70.06
N ALA A 109 -44.90 17.24 -68.92
CA ALA A 109 -43.77 16.47 -68.40
C ALA A 109 -44.14 14.99 -68.17
N GLY A 110 -43.22 14.08 -68.53
CA GLY A 110 -43.25 12.68 -68.10
C GLY A 110 -42.34 12.51 -66.87
N ASN A 111 -42.57 11.46 -66.07
CA ASN A 111 -41.76 11.19 -64.90
C ASN A 111 -40.39 10.62 -65.31
N GLY A 112 -39.33 11.01 -64.60
CA GLY A 112 -38.03 10.37 -64.74
C GLY A 112 -38.10 8.88 -64.38
N GLY A 113 -37.36 8.03 -65.11
CA GLY A 113 -37.23 6.61 -64.79
C GLY A 113 -36.42 6.42 -63.51
N SER A 114 -36.72 5.38 -62.73
CA SER A 114 -36.02 5.11 -61.48
C SER A 114 -34.80 4.20 -61.70
N PHE A 115 -33.75 4.47 -60.95
CA PHE A 115 -32.57 3.61 -60.86
C PHE A 115 -32.63 2.78 -59.58
N SER A 116 -32.33 1.48 -59.68
CA SER A 116 -32.21 0.61 -58.52
C SER A 116 -31.06 -0.37 -58.68
N ALA A 117 -30.10 -0.35 -57.76
CA ALA A 117 -29.06 -1.36 -57.65
C ALA A 117 -29.18 -2.08 -56.29
N ILE A 118 -29.32 -3.41 -56.31
CA ILE A 118 -29.52 -4.22 -55.12
C ILE A 118 -28.48 -5.35 -55.09
N SER A 119 -27.50 -5.26 -54.19
CA SER A 119 -26.59 -6.37 -53.86
C SER A 119 -27.04 -7.06 -52.58
N GLN A 120 -27.33 -8.36 -52.61
CA GLN A 120 -27.85 -9.06 -51.43
C GLN A 120 -26.77 -9.38 -50.37
N SER A 121 -25.53 -9.63 -50.80
CA SER A 121 -24.41 -10.03 -49.91
C SER A 121 -23.05 -9.43 -50.28
N GLY A 122 -22.96 -8.65 -51.35
CA GLY A 122 -21.73 -7.94 -51.75
C GLY A 122 -21.87 -6.42 -51.60
N SER A 123 -20.83 -5.72 -52.04
CA SER A 123 -20.76 -4.24 -51.99
C SER A 123 -21.15 -3.63 -53.33
N ILE A 124 -21.62 -2.39 -53.31
CA ILE A 124 -21.88 -1.61 -54.52
C ILE A 124 -20.77 -0.56 -54.64
N VAL A 125 -20.08 -0.52 -55.77
CA VAL A 125 -19.06 0.49 -56.06
C VAL A 125 -19.41 1.16 -57.38
N GLN A 126 -19.49 2.49 -57.38
CA GLN A 126 -19.55 3.32 -58.58
C GLN A 126 -18.20 4.02 -58.73
N ILE A 127 -17.49 3.75 -59.84
CA ILE A 127 -16.14 4.29 -60.13
C ILE A 127 -16.30 5.27 -61.32
N PRO A 128 -15.49 6.36 -61.42
CA PRO A 128 -16.01 7.68 -61.74
C PRO A 128 -16.79 7.69 -63.05
N THR A 129 -18.08 7.99 -62.95
CA THR A 129 -18.94 8.56 -63.98
C THR A 129 -20.33 8.74 -63.40
N TRP A 130 -20.98 9.80 -63.85
CA TRP A 130 -22.30 10.30 -63.47
C TRP A 130 -23.39 9.21 -63.43
N ILE A 131 -24.21 9.20 -62.38
CA ILE A 131 -25.52 8.52 -62.38
C ILE A 131 -26.58 9.57 -62.23
N GLY A 132 -27.41 9.74 -63.25
CA GLY A 132 -28.50 10.70 -63.17
C GLY A 132 -29.82 10.20 -63.71
N THR A 133 -30.89 10.72 -63.11
CA THR A 133 -32.26 10.68 -63.59
C THR A 133 -32.66 12.12 -63.92
N ASP A 134 -32.53 12.50 -65.19
CA ASP A 134 -32.85 13.86 -65.65
C ASP A 134 -34.14 13.88 -66.48
N THR A 135 -34.95 14.91 -66.25
CA THR A 135 -36.06 15.33 -67.11
C THR A 135 -35.74 16.72 -67.68
N SER A 136 -35.23 16.76 -68.91
CA SER A 136 -34.86 18.02 -69.57
C SER A 136 -35.93 18.49 -70.57
N SER A 137 -36.28 19.78 -70.50
CA SER A 137 -37.09 20.48 -71.51
C SER A 137 -36.32 21.71 -72.02
N TYR A 138 -36.08 21.81 -73.33
CA TYR A 138 -35.49 22.99 -73.96
C TYR A 138 -36.57 23.69 -74.80
N ALA A 139 -37.04 24.86 -74.38
CA ALA A 139 -37.97 25.68 -75.15
C ALA A 139 -37.37 27.08 -75.39
N ASN A 140 -37.30 27.51 -76.65
CA ASN A 140 -36.87 28.85 -77.03
C ASN A 140 -38.08 29.81 -76.94
N GLY A 141 -38.33 30.37 -75.76
CA GLY A 141 -39.20 31.53 -75.52
C GLY A 141 -40.70 31.38 -75.77
N ASP A 142 -41.44 30.76 -74.84
CA ASP A 142 -42.73 31.26 -74.29
C ASP A 142 -43.25 30.29 -73.21
N LEU A 143 -43.69 30.85 -72.07
CA LEU A 143 -43.91 30.17 -70.79
C LEU A 143 -45.27 29.44 -70.71
N GLY A 144 -45.25 28.12 -70.50
CA GLY A 144 -46.38 27.31 -70.07
C GLY A 144 -45.95 26.35 -68.95
N SER A 145 -46.73 26.26 -67.87
CA SER A 145 -46.37 25.56 -66.63
C SER A 145 -46.11 24.07 -66.83
N THR A 146 -44.90 23.62 -66.51
CA THR A 146 -44.52 22.20 -66.49
C THR A 146 -44.23 21.75 -65.05
N SER A 147 -44.77 20.58 -64.68
CA SER A 147 -44.50 19.91 -63.40
C SER A 147 -44.15 18.44 -63.68
N GLY A 148 -42.86 18.12 -63.66
CA GLY A 148 -42.37 16.75 -63.76
C GLY A 148 -41.58 16.40 -62.51
N ASP A 149 -41.81 15.20 -61.97
CA ASP A 149 -41.07 14.70 -60.81
C ASP A 149 -39.82 13.93 -61.30
N GLY A 150 -38.69 14.14 -60.60
CA GLY A 150 -37.47 13.37 -60.84
C GLY A 150 -37.63 11.89 -60.47
N GLY A 151 -36.96 11.00 -61.21
CA GLY A 151 -36.96 9.56 -60.91
C GLY A 151 -36.14 9.24 -59.65
N ALA A 152 -36.58 8.25 -58.86
CA ALA A 152 -35.89 7.85 -57.64
C ALA A 152 -34.60 7.08 -57.96
N ILE A 153 -33.55 7.32 -57.18
CA ILE A 153 -32.29 6.57 -57.26
C ILE A 153 -32.20 5.74 -55.97
N SER A 154 -32.04 4.42 -56.09
CA SER A 154 -31.96 3.53 -54.94
C SER A 154 -30.75 2.60 -55.03
N PHE A 155 -29.97 2.56 -53.96
CA PHE A 155 -28.88 1.60 -53.79
C PHE A 155 -29.15 0.81 -52.50
N SER A 156 -29.15 -0.52 -52.59
CA SER A 156 -29.39 -1.40 -51.44
C SER A 156 -28.35 -2.52 -51.40
N ALA A 157 -27.44 -2.43 -50.44
CA ALA A 157 -26.43 -3.42 -50.10
C ALA A 157 -26.55 -3.80 -48.61
N PRO A 158 -27.64 -4.44 -48.14
CA PRO A 158 -27.95 -4.66 -46.72
C PRO A 158 -26.90 -5.45 -45.93
N ASN A 159 -25.94 -6.11 -46.59
CA ASN A 159 -24.83 -6.83 -45.96
C ASN A 159 -23.44 -6.41 -46.48
N GLY A 160 -23.35 -5.33 -47.26
CA GLY A 160 -22.12 -4.81 -47.86
C GLY A 160 -22.01 -3.29 -47.76
N THR A 161 -20.97 -2.71 -48.35
CA THR A 161 -20.75 -1.25 -48.40
C THR A 161 -21.31 -0.65 -49.68
N ILE A 162 -21.49 0.67 -49.71
CA ILE A 162 -21.83 1.44 -50.92
C ILE A 162 -20.76 2.52 -51.08
N ASP A 163 -20.02 2.52 -52.19
CA ASP A 163 -19.00 3.52 -52.49
C ASP A 163 -19.33 4.23 -53.80
N LEU A 164 -19.57 5.54 -53.74
CA LEU A 164 -20.02 6.36 -54.87
C LEU A 164 -18.98 7.42 -55.19
N GLU A 165 -18.12 7.10 -56.17
CA GLU A 165 -17.02 7.97 -56.61
C GLU A 165 -17.42 9.05 -57.62
N GLY A 166 -18.59 8.93 -58.25
CA GLY A 166 -19.09 9.86 -59.26
C GLY A 166 -20.35 10.59 -58.80
N PRO A 167 -20.69 11.71 -59.44
CA PRO A 167 -21.78 12.56 -58.96
C PRO A 167 -23.15 11.94 -59.25
N LEU A 168 -24.09 12.09 -58.31
CA LEU A 168 -25.47 11.60 -58.40
C LEU A 168 -26.41 12.76 -58.69
N PHE A 169 -27.28 12.61 -59.69
CA PHE A 169 -28.19 13.66 -60.11
C PHE A 169 -29.64 13.15 -60.15
N SER A 170 -30.52 13.72 -59.34
CA SER A 170 -31.96 13.50 -59.47
C SER A 170 -32.65 14.87 -59.50
N GLY A 171 -33.08 15.29 -60.69
CA GLY A 171 -33.55 16.65 -60.91
C GLY A 171 -34.67 16.76 -61.95
N SER A 172 -35.40 17.87 -61.87
CA SER A 172 -36.34 18.30 -62.89
C SER A 172 -36.04 19.75 -63.31
N ARG A 173 -35.87 19.99 -64.63
CA ARG A 173 -35.65 21.34 -65.20
C ARG A 173 -36.96 21.91 -65.76
N GLY A 174 -37.51 22.93 -65.09
CA GLY A 174 -38.68 23.68 -65.58
C GLY A 174 -38.82 25.09 -64.98
N ASP A 175 -39.30 26.04 -65.78
CA ASP A 175 -39.33 27.48 -65.46
C ASP A 175 -40.28 27.88 -64.31
N SER A 176 -41.12 26.97 -63.78
CA SER A 176 -42.25 27.30 -62.89
C SER A 176 -42.39 26.43 -61.62
N GLY A 177 -41.34 26.23 -60.83
CA GLY A 177 -41.41 26.22 -59.36
C GLY A 177 -42.25 25.16 -58.63
N ALA A 178 -42.69 24.11 -59.33
CA ALA A 178 -43.65 23.14 -58.80
C ALA A 178 -43.29 21.67 -59.09
N GLY A 179 -42.01 21.36 -59.32
CA GLY A 179 -41.51 19.98 -59.43
C GLY A 179 -40.80 19.55 -58.14
N ASN A 180 -40.98 18.31 -57.71
CA ASN A 180 -40.18 17.71 -56.64
C ASN A 180 -38.99 16.97 -57.24
N GLY A 181 -37.80 17.13 -56.66
CA GLY A 181 -36.66 16.24 -56.95
C GLY A 181 -36.98 14.80 -56.54
N GLY A 182 -36.44 13.82 -57.26
CA GLY A 182 -36.59 12.41 -56.88
C GLY A 182 -35.79 12.08 -55.62
N MET A 183 -36.27 11.13 -54.81
CA MET A 183 -35.55 10.69 -53.61
C MET A 183 -34.34 9.83 -53.98
N VAL A 184 -33.23 10.05 -53.29
CA VAL A 184 -32.08 9.13 -53.28
C VAL A 184 -32.17 8.30 -52.00
N SER A 185 -32.43 7.00 -52.11
CA SER A 185 -32.46 6.06 -50.98
C SER A 185 -31.21 5.19 -50.99
N LEU A 186 -30.49 5.19 -49.87
CA LEU A 186 -29.28 4.38 -49.69
C LEU A 186 -29.51 3.44 -48.50
N GLN A 187 -29.31 2.15 -48.72
CA GLN A 187 -29.42 1.14 -47.67
C GLN A 187 -28.18 0.27 -47.69
N ALA A 188 -27.32 0.36 -46.68
CA ALA A 188 -26.13 -0.47 -46.57
C ALA A 188 -26.09 -1.23 -45.24
N GLY A 189 -25.43 -2.38 -45.23
CA GLY A 189 -25.06 -3.10 -44.01
C GLY A 189 -23.71 -2.66 -43.44
N GLY A 190 -22.86 -2.08 -44.28
CA GLY A 190 -21.61 -1.41 -43.94
C GLY A 190 -21.61 0.07 -44.35
N ASP A 191 -20.42 0.65 -44.47
CA ASP A 191 -20.23 2.08 -44.73
C ASP A 191 -20.77 2.53 -46.10
N ILE A 192 -21.26 3.77 -46.17
CA ILE A 192 -21.69 4.46 -47.37
C ILE A 192 -20.72 5.62 -47.61
N THR A 193 -19.92 5.57 -48.67
CA THR A 193 -18.96 6.62 -49.05
C THR A 193 -19.48 7.41 -50.24
N LEU A 194 -19.46 8.74 -50.12
CA LEU A 194 -19.76 9.69 -51.17
C LEU A 194 -18.49 10.53 -51.42
N LEU A 195 -17.94 10.49 -52.63
CA LEU A 195 -16.67 11.17 -52.98
C LEU A 195 -16.87 12.41 -53.89
N ASP A 196 -18.09 12.63 -54.37
CA ASP A 196 -18.49 13.75 -55.22
C ASP A 196 -19.93 14.22 -54.86
N SER A 197 -20.38 15.31 -55.47
CA SER A 197 -21.66 15.97 -55.20
C SER A 197 -22.88 15.07 -55.47
N ILE A 198 -23.82 15.05 -54.50
CA ILE A 198 -25.18 14.59 -54.72
C ILE A 198 -26.04 15.83 -54.95
N GLU A 199 -26.34 16.08 -56.21
CA GLU A 199 -27.04 17.26 -56.64
C GLU A 199 -28.51 16.93 -56.94
N SER A 200 -29.42 17.35 -56.05
CA SER A 200 -30.86 17.42 -56.34
C SER A 200 -31.26 18.87 -56.57
N TRP A 201 -31.54 19.23 -57.82
CA TRP A 201 -31.86 20.60 -58.21
C TRP A 201 -33.32 20.74 -58.64
N VAL A 202 -33.89 21.88 -58.29
CA VAL A 202 -35.01 22.52 -58.99
C VAL A 202 -34.52 23.93 -59.35
N ASP A 203 -34.35 24.24 -60.63
CA ASP A 203 -33.89 25.57 -61.08
C ASP A 203 -35.02 26.59 -60.94
N GLN A 204 -34.89 27.65 -60.13
CA GLN A 204 -35.86 28.77 -60.11
C GLN A 204 -35.30 30.13 -59.64
N ALA A 205 -35.62 31.16 -60.42
CA ALA A 205 -35.08 32.50 -60.29
C ALA A 205 -35.67 33.41 -59.18
N ILE A 206 -36.70 33.05 -58.38
CA ILE A 206 -37.28 33.99 -57.38
C ILE A 206 -37.99 33.31 -56.17
N GLY A 207 -37.40 33.34 -54.96
CA GLY A 207 -38.11 33.24 -53.66
C GLY A 207 -38.42 31.84 -53.09
N PRO A 208 -38.67 31.69 -51.76
CA PRO A 208 -38.02 30.63 -50.98
C PRO A 208 -38.87 29.39 -50.65
N VAL A 209 -38.14 28.30 -50.40
CA VAL A 209 -38.52 26.97 -49.87
C VAL A 209 -38.95 25.96 -50.93
N VAL A 210 -37.96 25.39 -51.60
CA VAL A 210 -38.02 24.08 -52.27
C VAL A 210 -37.38 23.06 -51.33
N ARG A 211 -38.07 21.94 -51.06
CA ARG A 211 -37.49 20.78 -50.37
C ARG A 211 -36.67 20.03 -51.41
N ALA A 212 -35.35 19.99 -51.24
CA ALA A 212 -34.55 18.98 -51.91
C ALA A 212 -35.07 17.59 -51.50
N GLY A 213 -35.08 16.63 -52.43
CA GLY A 213 -35.48 15.26 -52.11
C GLY A 213 -34.58 14.71 -51.02
N ASP A 214 -35.17 14.30 -49.90
CA ASP A 214 -34.42 13.83 -48.74
C ASP A 214 -33.55 12.61 -49.13
N ILE A 215 -32.27 12.62 -48.76
CA ILE A 215 -31.45 11.40 -48.77
C ILE A 215 -31.92 10.58 -47.58
N ALA A 216 -32.58 9.46 -47.85
CA ALA A 216 -33.04 8.55 -46.80
C ALA A 216 -32.02 7.42 -46.63
N ILE A 217 -31.40 7.35 -45.46
CA ILE A 217 -30.59 6.18 -45.08
C ILE A 217 -31.44 5.29 -44.19
N GLU A 218 -31.87 4.15 -44.74
CA GLU A 218 -32.90 3.30 -44.12
C GLU A 218 -32.36 2.36 -43.04
N THR A 219 -31.03 2.22 -42.95
CA THR A 219 -30.32 1.37 -41.99
C THR A 219 -29.29 2.16 -41.18
N PRO A 220 -28.93 1.71 -39.96
CA PRO A 220 -27.82 2.28 -39.21
C PRO A 220 -26.50 1.96 -39.92
N ALA A 221 -26.11 2.80 -40.88
CA ALA A 221 -24.86 2.74 -41.62
C ALA A 221 -24.06 4.01 -41.36
N VAL A 222 -22.72 3.93 -41.45
CA VAL A 222 -21.86 5.11 -41.39
C VAL A 222 -21.91 5.81 -42.74
N LEU A 223 -22.35 7.08 -42.77
CA LEU A 223 -22.30 7.91 -43.97
C LEU A 223 -21.00 8.71 -43.98
N GLU A 224 -20.08 8.39 -44.88
CA GLU A 224 -18.88 9.19 -45.14
C GLU A 224 -19.09 10.07 -46.37
N VAL A 225 -19.03 11.40 -46.18
CA VAL A 225 -19.05 12.39 -47.27
C VAL A 225 -17.67 13.02 -47.38
N SER A 226 -17.03 12.87 -48.54
CA SER A 226 -15.67 13.30 -48.80
C SER A 226 -15.56 13.94 -50.20
N GLY A 227 -14.67 14.92 -50.38
CA GLY A 227 -14.49 15.63 -51.66
C GLY A 227 -14.68 17.16 -51.57
N LEU A 228 -14.00 17.90 -52.44
CA LEU A 228 -13.84 19.37 -52.36
C LEU A 228 -15.15 20.15 -52.59
N ASP A 229 -16.14 19.55 -53.24
CA ASP A 229 -17.43 20.17 -53.64
C ASP A 229 -18.65 19.26 -53.34
N ALA A 230 -18.53 18.29 -52.44
CA ALA A 230 -19.63 17.37 -52.11
C ALA A 230 -20.72 18.08 -51.28
N SER A 231 -21.81 18.54 -51.91
CA SER A 231 -23.00 19.05 -51.21
C SER A 231 -24.05 17.96 -51.06
N ALA A 232 -24.63 17.81 -49.86
CA ALA A 232 -25.79 16.95 -49.62
C ALA A 232 -26.89 17.75 -48.93
N THR A 233 -28.09 17.76 -49.51
CA THR A 233 -29.26 18.49 -49.01
C THR A 233 -30.26 17.53 -48.36
N GLY A 234 -30.65 17.76 -47.10
CA GLY A 234 -31.77 17.03 -46.46
C GLY A 234 -31.50 15.56 -46.16
N VAL A 235 -30.42 15.24 -45.43
CA VAL A 235 -30.08 13.85 -45.09
C VAL A 235 -30.88 13.39 -43.86
N ASN A 236 -31.93 12.61 -44.06
CA ASN A 236 -32.64 11.94 -42.97
C ASN A 236 -32.08 10.53 -42.80
N THR A 237 -31.19 10.35 -41.83
CA THR A 237 -30.64 9.03 -41.52
C THR A 237 -31.41 8.38 -40.37
N SER A 238 -31.73 7.09 -40.52
CA SER A 238 -32.04 6.21 -39.39
C SER A 238 -30.79 6.13 -38.49
N PRO A 239 -30.89 5.97 -37.14
CA PRO A 239 -29.81 6.34 -36.24
C PRO A 239 -28.47 5.69 -36.57
N GLY A 240 -27.59 6.50 -37.14
CA GLY A 240 -26.32 6.09 -37.71
C GLY A 240 -25.33 7.26 -37.68
N ASP A 241 -24.05 6.91 -37.69
CA ASP A 241 -22.96 7.87 -37.56
C ASP A 241 -22.68 8.54 -38.92
N VAL A 242 -22.34 9.82 -38.92
CA VAL A 242 -22.05 10.60 -40.12
C VAL A 242 -20.65 11.17 -40.02
N SER A 243 -19.80 10.96 -41.02
CA SER A 243 -18.46 11.53 -41.12
C SER A 243 -18.38 12.49 -42.31
N LEU A 244 -17.95 13.73 -42.06
CA LEU A 244 -17.83 14.78 -43.08
C LEU A 244 -16.37 15.22 -43.23
N ALA A 245 -15.88 15.23 -44.45
CA ALA A 245 -14.59 15.82 -44.78
C ALA A 245 -14.72 17.34 -45.08
N PHE A 246 -13.62 18.07 -44.94
CA PHE A 246 -13.55 19.51 -45.25
C PHE A 246 -14.00 19.83 -46.69
N GLY A 247 -14.87 20.83 -46.84
CA GLY A 247 -15.46 21.27 -48.12
C GLY A 247 -16.91 20.80 -48.34
N SER A 248 -17.36 19.79 -47.58
CA SER A 248 -18.74 19.30 -47.68
C SER A 248 -19.73 20.28 -47.06
N VAL A 249 -20.76 20.68 -47.81
CA VAL A 249 -21.82 21.59 -47.33
C VAL A 249 -23.11 20.80 -47.11
N LEU A 250 -23.56 20.72 -45.86
CA LEU A 250 -24.93 20.36 -45.50
C LEU A 250 -25.75 21.64 -45.40
N THR A 251 -26.61 21.89 -46.38
CA THR A 251 -27.38 23.14 -46.46
C THR A 251 -28.72 23.09 -45.72
N ASN A 252 -29.14 21.95 -45.16
CA ASN A 252 -30.33 21.86 -44.30
C ASN A 252 -30.38 20.57 -43.46
N GLY A 253 -30.88 20.73 -42.22
CA GLY A 253 -30.87 19.79 -41.10
C GLY A 253 -30.90 18.30 -41.43
N ALA A 254 -29.79 17.63 -41.14
CA ALA A 254 -29.72 16.18 -41.05
C ALA A 254 -30.04 15.75 -39.61
N SER A 255 -30.92 14.77 -39.40
CA SER A 255 -31.22 14.22 -38.08
C SER A 255 -30.88 12.74 -38.03
N SER A 256 -29.94 12.35 -37.17
CA SER A 256 -29.55 10.94 -36.98
C SER A 256 -29.64 10.47 -35.54
N GLY A 257 -29.55 11.34 -34.52
CA GLY A 257 -29.39 10.87 -33.13
C GLY A 257 -28.13 10.02 -32.89
N GLY A 258 -27.22 9.91 -33.85
CA GLY A 258 -25.92 9.21 -33.75
C GLY A 258 -24.74 10.17 -33.58
N GLU A 259 -23.54 9.71 -33.92
CA GLU A 259 -22.30 10.51 -33.89
C GLU A 259 -22.13 11.34 -35.19
N LEU A 260 -21.73 12.61 -35.07
CA LEU A 260 -21.24 13.40 -36.19
C LEU A 260 -19.72 13.59 -36.08
N THR A 261 -18.94 13.04 -37.00
CA THR A 261 -17.48 13.23 -37.11
C THR A 261 -17.14 14.28 -38.16
N LEU A 262 -16.37 15.30 -37.80
CA LEU A 262 -15.84 16.32 -38.70
C LEU A 262 -14.33 16.13 -38.87
N LYS A 263 -13.84 15.77 -40.06
CA LYS A 263 -12.42 15.44 -40.30
C LYS A 263 -11.83 16.18 -41.51
N PRO A 264 -10.50 16.27 -41.65
CA PRO A 264 -9.88 16.78 -42.87
C PRO A 264 -10.16 15.86 -44.04
N TYR A 265 -10.17 16.43 -45.25
CA TYR A 265 -9.98 15.63 -46.45
C TYR A 265 -8.52 15.15 -46.58
N ASP A 266 -7.54 16.06 -46.46
CA ASP A 266 -6.11 15.70 -46.37
C ASP A 266 -5.77 15.38 -44.90
N PRO A 267 -5.45 14.13 -44.55
CA PRO A 267 -5.14 13.77 -43.19
C PRO A 267 -4.01 14.62 -42.59
N ALA A 268 -3.06 15.13 -43.38
CA ALA A 268 -1.96 15.96 -42.89
C ALA A 268 -2.33 17.41 -42.56
N ALA A 269 -3.53 17.87 -42.91
CA ALA A 269 -3.92 19.27 -42.78
C ALA A 269 -4.48 19.61 -41.37
N ASP A 270 -4.12 20.80 -40.86
CA ASP A 270 -4.53 21.31 -39.54
C ASP A 270 -6.00 21.72 -39.53
N ILE A 271 -6.81 21.21 -38.61
CA ILE A 271 -8.24 21.55 -38.47
C ILE A 271 -8.41 22.71 -37.51
N GLY A 272 -9.10 23.79 -37.91
CA GLY A 272 -9.59 24.80 -36.98
C GLY A 272 -11.10 24.91 -36.95
N VAL A 273 -11.71 24.73 -35.78
CA VAL A 273 -13.15 24.91 -35.57
C VAL A 273 -13.40 26.16 -34.74
N GLY A 274 -14.23 27.05 -35.24
CA GLY A 274 -14.58 28.34 -34.68
C GLY A 274 -13.82 29.52 -35.30
N THR A 275 -14.32 30.73 -35.05
CA THR A 275 -13.90 31.95 -35.76
C THR A 275 -12.48 32.43 -35.44
N LEU A 276 -11.92 31.95 -34.33
CA LEU A 276 -10.59 32.30 -33.84
C LEU A 276 -9.56 31.17 -34.02
N ALA A 277 -9.99 30.00 -34.50
CA ALA A 277 -9.07 28.90 -34.78
C ALA A 277 -8.19 29.23 -36.00
N THR A 278 -6.93 28.80 -36.00
CA THR A 278 -6.01 29.01 -37.12
C THR A 278 -5.42 27.68 -37.58
N PRO A 279 -5.68 27.24 -38.83
CA PRO A 279 -6.56 27.85 -39.85
C PRO A 279 -8.06 27.68 -39.55
N ALA A 280 -8.89 28.73 -39.68
CA ALA A 280 -10.34 28.63 -39.45
C ALA A 280 -11.02 27.84 -40.58
N TRP A 281 -11.39 26.59 -40.33
CA TRP A 281 -12.03 25.70 -41.30
C TRP A 281 -13.55 25.73 -41.23
N LEU A 282 -14.10 25.77 -40.02
CA LEU A 282 -15.54 25.86 -39.78
C LEU A 282 -15.81 27.02 -38.85
N ASP A 283 -16.68 27.95 -39.23
CA ASP A 283 -17.11 29.01 -38.32
C ASP A 283 -18.29 28.55 -37.43
N ASP A 284 -18.64 29.40 -36.46
CA ASP A 284 -19.70 29.12 -35.49
C ASP A 284 -21.08 28.91 -36.14
N SER A 285 -21.34 29.54 -37.29
CA SER A 285 -22.61 29.46 -38.00
C SER A 285 -22.78 28.11 -38.70
N GLN A 286 -21.71 27.63 -39.35
CA GLN A 286 -21.68 26.31 -39.99
C GLN A 286 -21.83 25.22 -38.94
N LEU A 287 -21.13 25.35 -37.81
CA LEU A 287 -21.18 24.38 -36.73
C LEU A 287 -22.56 24.28 -36.08
N THR A 288 -23.25 25.41 -35.93
CA THR A 288 -24.63 25.44 -35.40
C THR A 288 -25.59 24.68 -36.31
N LEU A 289 -25.47 24.85 -37.64
CA LEU A 289 -26.33 24.17 -38.62
C LEU A 289 -26.11 22.65 -38.62
N LEU A 290 -24.87 22.22 -38.44
CA LEU A 290 -24.47 20.81 -38.47
C LEU A 290 -24.80 20.07 -37.18
N ALA A 291 -24.67 20.71 -36.03
CA ALA A 291 -24.67 20.01 -34.75
C ALA A 291 -26.06 19.79 -34.12
N THR A 292 -27.13 20.48 -34.53
CA THR A 292 -28.38 20.53 -33.74
C THR A 292 -29.10 19.20 -33.50
N GLU A 293 -28.89 18.17 -34.32
CA GLU A 293 -29.71 16.94 -34.34
C GLU A 293 -28.91 15.63 -34.10
N PHE A 294 -27.65 15.73 -33.63
CA PHE A 294 -26.78 14.59 -33.29
C PHE A 294 -26.61 14.43 -31.78
N GLU A 295 -26.37 13.20 -31.29
CA GLU A 295 -26.14 12.94 -29.87
C GLU A 295 -24.70 13.28 -29.45
N THR A 296 -23.71 12.90 -30.26
CA THR A 296 -22.29 13.16 -30.00
C THR A 296 -21.66 13.87 -31.18
N LEU A 297 -20.78 14.83 -30.92
CA LEU A 297 -19.95 15.47 -31.95
C LEU A 297 -18.50 15.05 -31.78
N VAL A 298 -17.83 14.69 -32.87
CA VAL A 298 -16.41 14.39 -32.94
C VAL A 298 -15.72 15.37 -33.89
N ILE A 299 -14.66 16.02 -33.43
CA ILE A 299 -13.84 16.94 -34.22
C ILE A 299 -12.46 16.30 -34.42
N GLY A 300 -12.06 16.10 -35.66
CA GLY A 300 -10.87 15.38 -36.08
C GLY A 300 -11.11 13.91 -36.43
N GLY A 301 -10.13 13.29 -37.09
CA GLY A 301 -10.21 11.91 -37.56
C GLY A 301 -9.13 11.00 -36.96
N PRO A 302 -9.34 9.67 -36.94
CA PRO A 302 -8.37 8.69 -36.43
C PRO A 302 -7.09 8.58 -37.27
N ASP A 303 -7.12 9.03 -38.53
CA ASP A 303 -6.00 8.94 -39.48
C ASP A 303 -5.35 10.29 -39.83
N SER A 304 -5.87 11.40 -39.30
CA SER A 304 -5.30 12.74 -39.47
C SER A 304 -3.82 12.83 -38.98
N SER A 305 -3.17 13.96 -39.09
CA SER A 305 -1.85 14.23 -38.47
C SER A 305 -1.57 15.73 -38.29
N GLY A 306 -2.44 16.59 -38.83
CA GLY A 306 -2.43 18.02 -38.54
C GLY A 306 -2.85 18.36 -37.11
N LEU A 307 -2.55 19.59 -36.71
CA LEU A 307 -2.97 20.21 -35.45
C LEU A 307 -4.50 20.41 -35.44
N VAL A 308 -5.15 20.03 -34.35
CA VAL A 308 -6.58 20.33 -34.13
C VAL A 308 -6.71 21.52 -33.19
N THR A 309 -7.34 22.60 -33.65
CA THR A 309 -7.63 23.81 -32.86
C THR A 309 -9.14 24.01 -32.77
N VAL A 310 -9.68 24.15 -31.56
CA VAL A 310 -11.13 24.39 -31.35
C VAL A 310 -11.30 25.64 -30.52
N ASP A 311 -11.95 26.68 -31.05
CA ASP A 311 -12.23 27.95 -30.35
C ASP A 311 -13.61 28.48 -30.72
N THR A 312 -14.64 28.04 -30.00
CA THR A 312 -16.05 28.30 -30.29
C THR A 312 -16.93 28.25 -29.04
N THR A 313 -17.92 29.14 -28.95
CA THR A 313 -18.91 29.14 -27.84
C THR A 313 -20.32 28.78 -28.33
N VAL A 314 -20.42 28.00 -29.41
CA VAL A 314 -21.70 27.65 -30.03
C VAL A 314 -22.60 26.85 -29.08
N PRO A 315 -23.81 27.34 -28.71
CA PRO A 315 -24.71 26.62 -27.80
C PRO A 315 -25.15 25.24 -28.31
N ALA A 316 -25.20 25.04 -29.63
CA ALA A 316 -25.55 23.75 -30.23
C ALA A 316 -24.55 22.63 -29.88
N LEU A 317 -23.37 22.96 -29.36
CA LEU A 317 -22.36 22.01 -28.89
C LEU A 317 -22.55 21.54 -27.44
N GLN A 318 -23.60 21.99 -26.74
CA GLN A 318 -23.95 21.51 -25.40
C GLN A 318 -24.48 20.07 -25.44
N LYS A 319 -23.57 19.13 -25.71
CA LYS A 319 -23.76 17.68 -25.82
C LYS A 319 -22.40 16.98 -25.58
N PRO A 320 -22.33 15.65 -25.48
CA PRO A 320 -21.06 14.94 -25.47
C PRO A 320 -20.19 15.33 -26.67
N LEU A 321 -18.96 15.75 -26.38
CA LEU A 321 -18.00 16.24 -27.37
C LEU A 321 -16.72 15.39 -27.32
N VAL A 322 -16.24 14.96 -28.48
CA VAL A 322 -14.94 14.31 -28.66
C VAL A 322 -14.09 15.19 -29.55
N ILE A 323 -12.85 15.46 -29.15
CA ILE A 323 -11.88 16.16 -29.98
C ILE A 323 -10.70 15.20 -30.14
N ARG A 324 -10.36 14.87 -31.38
CA ARG A 324 -9.45 13.80 -31.74
C ARG A 324 -8.30 14.32 -32.60
N SER A 325 -7.09 14.22 -32.06
CA SER A 325 -5.83 14.25 -32.81
C SER A 325 -5.21 12.84 -32.80
N PRO A 326 -4.88 12.27 -33.95
CA PRO A 326 -4.52 10.86 -34.05
C PRO A 326 -3.10 10.53 -33.61
N SER A 327 -2.85 9.22 -33.51
CA SER A 327 -1.75 8.64 -32.73
C SER A 327 -0.35 8.79 -33.30
N SER A 328 -0.20 9.06 -34.60
CA SER A 328 1.08 9.29 -35.27
C SER A 328 1.49 10.77 -35.31
N SER A 329 0.62 11.69 -34.90
CA SER A 329 0.83 13.13 -35.02
C SER A 329 1.80 13.67 -33.96
N SER A 330 2.79 14.46 -34.38
CA SER A 330 3.58 15.32 -33.47
C SER A 330 2.95 16.69 -33.22
N SER A 331 1.91 17.03 -33.99
CA SER A 331 1.34 18.38 -34.12
C SER A 331 0.51 18.85 -32.92
N GLY A 332 -0.09 17.94 -32.14
CA GLY A 332 -0.81 18.28 -30.89
C GLY A 332 -2.25 18.78 -31.08
N MET A 333 -2.80 19.43 -30.06
CA MET A 333 -4.18 19.96 -30.02
C MET A 333 -4.23 21.26 -29.20
N THR A 334 -5.03 22.24 -29.62
CA THR A 334 -5.24 23.50 -28.88
C THR A 334 -6.71 23.74 -28.63
N ILE A 335 -7.09 23.88 -27.36
CA ILE A 335 -8.45 24.18 -26.92
C ILE A 335 -8.55 25.67 -26.54
N GLY A 336 -9.30 26.42 -27.34
CA GLY A 336 -9.74 27.78 -27.11
C GLY A 336 -10.98 27.84 -26.23
N SER A 337 -11.88 28.74 -26.58
CA SER A 337 -13.20 28.83 -25.95
C SER A 337 -14.02 27.58 -26.29
N LEU A 338 -14.71 27.04 -25.29
CA LEU A 338 -15.72 25.99 -25.45
C LEU A 338 -17.05 26.47 -24.85
N PRO A 339 -18.20 25.91 -25.24
CA PRO A 339 -19.45 26.17 -24.53
C PRO A 339 -19.39 25.61 -23.11
N ASP A 340 -20.28 26.09 -22.24
CA ASP A 340 -20.48 25.45 -20.92
C ASP A 340 -21.07 24.04 -21.12
N LEU A 341 -20.27 23.02 -20.81
CA LEU A 341 -20.62 21.61 -20.90
C LEU A 341 -20.86 20.99 -19.51
N THR A 342 -21.28 21.76 -18.50
CA THR A 342 -21.57 21.26 -17.13
C THR A 342 -22.47 20.02 -17.06
N GLY A 343 -23.31 19.78 -18.08
CA GLY A 343 -24.17 18.59 -18.20
C GLY A 343 -23.59 17.44 -19.05
N TYR A 344 -22.43 17.62 -19.69
CA TYR A 344 -21.95 16.77 -20.78
C TYR A 344 -20.46 16.41 -20.66
N SER A 345 -20.09 15.26 -21.24
CA SER A 345 -18.71 14.77 -21.24
C SER A 345 -17.89 15.39 -22.36
N LEU A 346 -16.61 15.65 -22.08
CA LEU A 346 -15.59 15.97 -23.07
C LEU A 346 -14.55 14.85 -23.12
N THR A 347 -14.29 14.31 -24.30
CA THR A 347 -13.19 13.37 -24.55
C THR A 347 -12.14 14.05 -25.42
N LEU A 348 -10.91 14.13 -24.92
CA LEU A 348 -9.75 14.58 -25.68
C LEU A 348 -8.91 13.36 -26.05
N GLU A 349 -8.92 13.00 -27.31
CA GLU A 349 -8.15 11.88 -27.84
C GLU A 349 -6.91 12.42 -28.55
N ALA A 350 -5.73 12.23 -27.99
CA ALA A 350 -4.47 12.68 -28.57
C ALA A 350 -3.40 11.61 -28.35
N GLY A 351 -2.94 10.95 -29.42
CA GLY A 351 -1.92 9.89 -29.28
C GLY A 351 -0.46 10.38 -29.31
N GLY A 352 -0.21 11.63 -29.71
CA GLY A 352 1.10 12.29 -29.69
C GLY A 352 1.01 13.82 -29.60
N GLY A 353 2.14 14.52 -29.49
CA GLY A 353 2.19 15.99 -29.35
C GLY A 353 1.76 16.50 -27.97
N THR A 354 1.33 17.77 -27.90
CA THR A 354 0.82 18.41 -26.68
C THR A 354 -0.60 18.92 -26.89
N VAL A 355 -1.49 18.61 -25.96
CA VAL A 355 -2.83 19.20 -25.83
C VAL A 355 -2.73 20.40 -24.89
N THR A 356 -3.04 21.59 -25.37
CA THR A 356 -3.02 22.83 -24.57
C THR A 356 -4.39 23.47 -24.52
N GLN A 357 -4.59 24.37 -23.56
CA GLN A 357 -5.80 25.19 -23.49
C GLN A 357 -5.46 26.67 -23.28
N SER A 358 -6.33 27.56 -23.74
CA SER A 358 -6.26 29.00 -23.47
C SER A 358 -7.41 29.50 -22.58
N GLU A 359 -8.63 29.00 -22.78
CA GLU A 359 -9.80 29.33 -21.96
C GLU A 359 -10.19 28.18 -21.01
N PRO A 360 -11.05 28.40 -19.99
CA PRO A 360 -11.46 27.37 -19.04
C PRO A 360 -12.31 26.27 -19.69
N ILE A 361 -12.02 25.02 -19.32
CA ILE A 361 -12.83 23.83 -19.65
C ILE A 361 -13.85 23.65 -18.52
N VAL A 362 -15.14 23.73 -18.85
CA VAL A 362 -16.26 23.55 -17.91
C VAL A 362 -17.11 22.39 -18.41
N VAL A 363 -17.01 21.22 -17.76
CA VAL A 363 -17.58 19.94 -18.24
C VAL A 363 -18.17 19.13 -17.09
N SER A 364 -19.05 18.17 -17.38
CA SER A 364 -19.50 17.19 -16.38
C SER A 364 -18.47 16.08 -16.15
N SER A 365 -17.69 15.72 -17.17
CA SER A 365 -16.60 14.76 -17.07
C SER A 365 -15.59 14.97 -18.19
N LEU A 366 -14.32 14.68 -17.90
CA LEU A 366 -13.22 14.79 -18.85
C LEU A 366 -12.53 13.44 -19.01
N ALA A 367 -12.47 12.93 -20.24
CA ALA A 367 -11.68 11.75 -20.60
C ALA A 367 -10.48 12.16 -21.45
N LEU A 368 -9.28 11.70 -21.08
CA LEU A 368 -8.04 11.91 -21.81
C LEU A 368 -7.57 10.57 -22.39
N VAL A 369 -7.41 10.47 -23.70
CA VAL A 369 -7.16 9.19 -24.40
C VAL A 369 -5.92 9.30 -25.27
N GLY A 370 -4.96 8.41 -25.08
CA GLY A 370 -3.73 8.35 -25.90
C GLY A 370 -2.52 9.07 -25.31
N GLY A 371 -1.35 8.80 -25.88
CA GLY A 371 -0.04 9.11 -25.29
C GLY A 371 0.43 10.58 -25.34
N ALA A 372 -0.40 11.54 -25.75
CA ALA A 372 -0.02 12.95 -25.77
C ALA A 372 0.24 13.54 -24.38
N THR A 373 0.96 14.66 -24.33
CA THR A 373 1.06 15.47 -23.11
C THR A 373 -0.15 16.39 -22.99
N TYR A 374 -0.91 16.31 -21.90
CA TYR A 374 -2.07 17.16 -21.62
C TYR A 374 -1.68 18.29 -20.66
N SER A 375 -1.67 19.53 -21.13
CA SER A 375 -1.33 20.72 -20.34
C SER A 375 -2.56 21.62 -20.16
N LEU A 376 -3.47 21.16 -19.29
CA LEU A 376 -4.78 21.74 -19.00
C LEU A 376 -4.74 22.64 -17.75
N THR A 377 -3.97 23.72 -17.85
CA THR A 377 -3.49 24.49 -16.68
C THR A 377 -4.28 25.76 -16.36
N ASN A 378 -5.46 25.96 -16.95
CA ASN A 378 -6.30 27.10 -16.57
C ASN A 378 -6.92 26.84 -15.18
N PRO A 379 -6.66 27.68 -14.16
CA PRO A 379 -7.16 27.44 -12.81
C PRO A 379 -8.68 27.54 -12.68
N LEU A 380 -9.36 28.11 -13.67
CA LEU A 380 -10.82 28.28 -13.68
C LEU A 380 -11.56 27.11 -14.31
N ASN A 381 -10.86 26.07 -14.75
CA ASN A 381 -11.47 24.81 -15.19
C ASN A 381 -12.44 24.29 -14.13
N GLN A 382 -13.54 23.67 -14.56
CA GLN A 382 -14.49 22.98 -13.69
C GLN A 382 -14.64 21.56 -14.21
N VAL A 383 -13.79 20.67 -13.69
CA VAL A 383 -13.72 19.27 -14.06
C VAL A 383 -13.95 18.44 -12.80
N PRO A 384 -15.18 17.94 -12.55
CA PRO A 384 -15.48 17.16 -11.37
C PRO A 384 -15.06 15.69 -11.51
N PHE A 385 -14.93 15.16 -12.73
CA PHE A 385 -14.47 13.80 -12.99
C PHE A 385 -13.39 13.78 -14.08
N LEU A 386 -12.28 13.09 -13.81
CA LEU A 386 -11.19 12.88 -14.78
C LEU A 386 -10.94 11.38 -14.99
N LYS A 387 -10.87 10.94 -16.25
CA LYS A 387 -10.50 9.58 -16.64
C LYS A 387 -9.33 9.58 -17.63
N GLY A 388 -8.35 8.71 -17.43
CA GLY A 388 -7.21 8.51 -18.36
C GLY A 388 -7.25 7.17 -19.08
N VAL A 389 -7.09 7.15 -20.40
CA VAL A 389 -7.01 5.92 -21.20
C VAL A 389 -5.67 5.92 -21.93
N SER A 390 -4.65 5.39 -21.27
CA SER A 390 -3.24 5.48 -21.73
C SER A 390 -2.79 6.92 -21.98
N ALA A 391 -3.24 7.84 -21.13
CA ALA A 391 -2.88 9.24 -21.20
C ALA A 391 -1.37 9.42 -20.99
N GLY A 392 -0.72 10.30 -21.77
CA GLY A 392 0.65 10.71 -21.47
C GLY A 392 0.74 11.59 -20.21
N PRO A 393 1.82 12.37 -20.05
CA PRO A 393 1.95 13.33 -18.95
C PRO A 393 0.76 14.30 -18.92
N THR A 394 0.08 14.40 -17.78
CA THR A 394 -1.13 15.22 -17.62
C THR A 394 -0.95 16.24 -16.52
N ASN A 395 -1.20 17.51 -16.81
CA ASN A 395 -1.29 18.61 -15.85
C ASN A 395 -2.71 19.18 -15.94
N LEU A 396 -3.49 19.09 -14.87
CA LEU A 396 -4.85 19.64 -14.80
C LEU A 396 -4.98 20.56 -13.59
N TYR A 397 -5.36 21.81 -13.81
CA TYR A 397 -5.87 22.66 -12.74
C TYR A 397 -7.39 22.64 -12.83
N THR A 398 -8.09 22.64 -11.70
CA THR A 398 -9.56 22.71 -11.63
C THR A 398 -9.99 23.44 -10.36
N LEU A 399 -11.07 24.20 -10.44
CA LEU A 399 -11.61 24.99 -9.34
C LEU A 399 -12.58 24.17 -8.47
N SER A 400 -13.14 23.08 -9.01
CA SER A 400 -14.02 22.16 -8.31
C SER A 400 -13.24 21.13 -7.49
N GLY A 401 -13.95 20.38 -6.63
CA GLY A 401 -13.46 19.06 -6.22
C GLY A 401 -13.30 18.16 -7.44
N LEU A 402 -12.45 17.14 -7.33
CA LEU A 402 -12.12 16.26 -8.45
C LEU A 402 -12.16 14.81 -7.99
N ASP A 403 -12.94 14.00 -8.68
CA ASP A 403 -12.88 12.55 -8.62
C ASP A 403 -12.06 12.02 -9.80
N LEU A 404 -10.97 11.34 -9.48
CA LEU A 404 -10.19 10.59 -10.45
C LEU A 404 -10.93 9.28 -10.73
N ALA A 405 -11.75 9.27 -11.79
CA ALA A 405 -12.59 8.17 -12.24
C ALA A 405 -11.80 6.95 -12.79
N GLY A 406 -10.49 6.89 -12.53
CA GLY A 406 -9.56 5.85 -12.92
C GLY A 406 -8.81 6.15 -14.21
N GLY A 407 -7.81 5.33 -14.50
CA GLY A 407 -7.07 5.41 -15.74
C GLY A 407 -5.59 5.17 -15.65
N SER A 408 -4.95 5.08 -16.82
CA SER A 408 -3.50 5.02 -16.96
C SER A 408 -2.96 6.38 -17.41
N PHE A 409 -1.95 6.89 -16.68
CA PHE A 409 -1.30 8.17 -16.94
C PHE A 409 0.23 8.00 -16.91
N GLY A 410 0.96 8.63 -17.84
CA GLY A 410 2.43 8.67 -17.79
C GLY A 410 2.93 9.33 -16.51
N SER A 411 2.57 10.60 -16.30
CA SER A 411 2.65 11.30 -15.02
C SER A 411 1.36 12.10 -14.81
N LEU A 412 0.97 12.34 -13.57
CA LEU A 412 -0.26 13.07 -13.25
C LEU A 412 0.03 14.22 -12.30
N PHE A 413 -0.23 15.46 -12.71
CA PHE A 413 -0.32 16.61 -11.84
C PHE A 413 -1.78 17.08 -11.84
N VAL A 414 -2.39 17.18 -10.66
CA VAL A 414 -3.74 17.74 -10.48
C VAL A 414 -3.73 18.77 -9.35
N ASP A 415 -4.39 19.90 -9.55
CA ASP A 415 -4.61 20.93 -8.53
C ASP A 415 -6.09 21.30 -8.46
N ALA A 416 -6.79 20.85 -7.41
CA ALA A 416 -8.19 21.14 -7.13
C ALA A 416 -8.29 22.36 -6.19
N GLY A 417 -8.33 23.55 -6.78
CA GLY A 417 -8.27 24.85 -6.11
C GLY A 417 -9.45 25.19 -5.20
N GLY A 418 -10.54 24.41 -5.20
CA GLY A 418 -11.73 24.68 -4.38
C GLY A 418 -12.40 23.44 -3.77
N GLY A 419 -11.79 22.25 -3.86
CA GLY A 419 -12.40 21.03 -3.31
C GLY A 419 -11.40 19.93 -2.97
N SER A 420 -11.93 18.84 -2.39
CA SER A 420 -11.16 17.62 -2.11
C SER A 420 -10.91 16.82 -3.39
N ILE A 421 -9.87 15.98 -3.36
CA ILE A 421 -9.60 15.02 -4.43
C ILE A 421 -9.91 13.61 -3.96
N GLY A 422 -10.70 12.87 -4.74
CA GLY A 422 -11.04 11.47 -4.51
C GLY A 422 -10.63 10.59 -5.69
N ASN A 423 -10.71 9.27 -5.55
CA ASN A 423 -10.69 8.37 -6.69
C ASN A 423 -11.74 7.25 -6.59
N SER A 424 -12.67 7.23 -7.54
CA SER A 424 -13.66 6.16 -7.70
C SER A 424 -13.13 5.00 -8.54
N GLY A 425 -12.19 5.26 -9.47
CA GLY A 425 -11.57 4.25 -10.32
C GLY A 425 -10.09 4.00 -10.02
N ALA A 426 -9.60 2.82 -10.41
CA ALA A 426 -8.19 2.43 -10.27
C ALA A 426 -7.26 3.33 -11.11
N LEU A 427 -6.18 3.80 -10.49
CA LEU A 427 -5.16 4.63 -11.13
C LEU A 427 -3.90 3.81 -11.41
N SER A 428 -3.35 3.91 -12.62
CA SER A 428 -2.03 3.39 -12.95
C SER A 428 -1.16 4.56 -13.44
N VAL A 429 -0.31 5.06 -12.55
CA VAL A 429 0.43 6.31 -12.79
C VAL A 429 1.92 6.07 -12.60
N GLY A 430 2.74 6.78 -13.38
CA GLY A 430 4.15 7.03 -13.05
C GLY A 430 4.29 7.89 -11.81
N ALA A 431 4.88 9.07 -11.96
CA ALA A 431 4.92 10.08 -10.89
C ALA A 431 3.57 10.80 -10.80
N ALA A 432 3.10 11.06 -9.57
CA ALA A 432 1.86 11.77 -9.31
C ALA A 432 2.09 12.96 -8.37
N SER A 433 1.47 14.10 -8.64
CA SER A 433 1.43 15.27 -7.77
C SER A 433 -0.02 15.72 -7.64
N VAL A 434 -0.55 15.65 -6.42
CA VAL A 434 -1.96 15.89 -6.12
C VAL A 434 -2.06 17.04 -5.14
N ARG A 435 -2.64 18.15 -5.57
CA ARG A 435 -2.76 19.37 -4.78
C ARG A 435 -4.23 19.76 -4.59
N VAL A 436 -4.56 20.23 -3.39
CA VAL A 436 -5.90 20.71 -3.01
C VAL A 436 -5.81 22.09 -2.38
N ALA A 437 -6.94 22.77 -2.18
CA ALA A 437 -6.98 23.95 -1.31
C ALA A 437 -6.63 23.63 0.17
N SER A 438 -6.18 24.63 0.93
CA SER A 438 -5.90 24.48 2.37
C SER A 438 -7.10 23.90 3.11
N GLY A 439 -6.89 22.89 3.95
CA GLY A 439 -7.96 22.28 4.76
C GLY A 439 -8.86 21.30 4.01
N GLN A 440 -8.56 20.99 2.73
CA GLN A 440 -9.25 19.94 1.99
C GLN A 440 -8.54 18.58 2.14
N SER A 441 -9.24 17.50 1.83
CA SER A 441 -8.72 16.12 1.96
C SER A 441 -8.35 15.52 0.61
N ILE A 442 -7.48 14.52 0.65
CA ILE A 442 -7.12 13.69 -0.50
C ILE A 442 -7.41 12.22 -0.14
N THR A 443 -8.23 11.55 -0.94
CA THR A 443 -8.66 10.16 -0.72
C THR A 443 -8.42 9.35 -1.99
N LEU A 444 -7.29 8.63 -2.03
CA LEU A 444 -6.85 7.78 -3.12
C LEU A 444 -6.92 6.30 -2.73
N THR A 445 -8.11 5.83 -2.33
CA THR A 445 -8.31 4.55 -1.62
C THR A 445 -8.73 3.38 -2.51
N HIS A 446 -8.82 3.54 -3.82
CA HIS A 446 -9.16 2.41 -4.69
C HIS A 446 -8.06 1.32 -4.64
N PRO A 447 -8.38 0.05 -4.32
CA PRO A 447 -7.36 -0.98 -4.06
C PRO A 447 -6.54 -1.36 -5.30
N GLY A 448 -7.07 -1.13 -6.51
CA GLY A 448 -6.39 -1.34 -7.78
C GLY A 448 -5.41 -0.22 -8.18
N ASN A 449 -5.20 0.80 -7.35
CA ASN A 449 -4.23 1.84 -7.62
C ASN A 449 -2.80 1.29 -7.69
N ILE A 450 -2.00 1.84 -8.60
CA ILE A 450 -0.60 1.52 -8.83
C ILE A 450 0.14 2.83 -9.10
N PHE A 451 0.99 3.23 -8.16
CA PHE A 451 1.91 4.35 -8.31
C PHE A 451 3.33 3.81 -8.53
N SER A 452 3.83 3.92 -9.75
CA SER A 452 5.16 3.41 -10.13
C SER A 452 6.28 4.42 -9.94
N GLY A 453 5.94 5.70 -9.75
CA GLY A 453 6.85 6.78 -9.34
C GLY A 453 6.51 7.34 -7.95
N VAL A 454 7.08 8.49 -7.63
CA VAL A 454 6.82 9.19 -6.36
C VAL A 454 5.43 9.83 -6.38
N LEU A 455 4.67 9.65 -5.30
CA LEU A 455 3.44 10.38 -5.02
C LEU A 455 3.77 11.62 -4.15
N SER A 456 3.55 12.80 -4.71
CA SER A 456 3.57 14.07 -3.99
C SER A 456 2.14 14.49 -3.70
N VAL A 457 1.87 14.89 -2.46
CA VAL A 457 0.58 15.42 -2.03
C VAL A 457 0.82 16.76 -1.34
N GLY A 458 -0.08 17.70 -1.52
CA GLY A 458 0.09 19.01 -0.91
C GLY A 458 -1.16 19.86 -0.95
N ALA A 459 -1.06 21.02 -0.30
CA ALA A 459 -2.06 22.06 -0.40
C ALA A 459 -1.51 23.24 -1.21
N SER A 460 -2.40 23.99 -1.86
CA SER A 460 -2.00 25.16 -2.65
C SER A 460 -1.44 26.28 -1.79
N SER A 461 -1.89 26.34 -0.54
CA SER A 461 -1.36 27.07 0.60
C SER A 461 -1.66 26.27 1.86
N GLY A 462 -0.90 26.45 2.95
CA GLY A 462 -1.16 25.75 4.21
C GLY A 462 -0.93 24.24 4.14
N SER A 463 -1.85 23.47 4.73
CA SER A 463 -1.74 22.01 4.90
C SER A 463 -3.01 21.29 4.44
N VAL A 464 -2.85 20.02 4.05
CA VAL A 464 -3.97 19.13 3.70
C VAL A 464 -4.66 18.68 5.01
N SER A 465 -5.98 18.49 5.00
CA SER A 465 -6.72 18.09 6.21
C SER A 465 -6.51 16.62 6.55
N GLN A 466 -6.75 15.72 5.60
CA GLN A 466 -6.61 14.28 5.77
C GLN A 466 -6.12 13.65 4.48
N LEU A 467 -5.36 12.56 4.61
CA LEU A 467 -4.83 11.80 3.49
C LEU A 467 -5.08 10.31 3.67
N ASP A 468 -5.85 9.72 2.76
CA ASP A 468 -6.05 8.28 2.71
C ASP A 468 -5.54 7.75 1.37
N VAL A 469 -4.66 6.75 1.37
CA VAL A 469 -4.06 6.18 0.15
C VAL A 469 -4.07 4.66 0.24
N ALA A 470 -4.57 4.01 -0.81
CA ALA A 470 -4.41 2.58 -1.04
C ALA A 470 -3.72 2.35 -2.39
N THR A 471 -2.82 1.36 -2.45
CA THR A 471 -2.17 0.92 -3.68
C THR A 471 -1.81 -0.56 -3.59
N ALA A 472 -1.93 -1.29 -4.70
CA ALA A 472 -1.53 -2.68 -4.80
C ALA A 472 0.00 -2.86 -4.85
N GLY A 473 0.74 -1.79 -5.18
CA GLY A 473 2.19 -1.79 -5.34
C GLY A 473 2.95 -1.20 -4.16
N GLN A 474 4.27 -1.01 -4.37
CA GLN A 474 5.09 -0.18 -3.47
C GLN A 474 4.62 1.27 -3.54
N LEU A 475 4.71 1.99 -2.42
CA LEU A 475 4.42 3.41 -2.35
C LEU A 475 5.68 4.16 -1.93
N ASN A 476 6.07 5.17 -2.70
CA ASN A 476 7.07 6.16 -2.32
C ASN A 476 6.41 7.54 -2.29
N MET A 477 6.48 8.24 -1.17
CA MET A 477 5.90 9.58 -1.05
C MET A 477 6.95 10.67 -0.84
N ALA A 478 6.66 11.84 -1.39
CA ALA A 478 7.41 13.08 -1.14
C ALA A 478 7.04 13.69 0.23
N ALA A 479 7.60 14.86 0.53
CA ALA A 479 7.20 15.62 1.71
C ALA A 479 5.74 16.08 1.61
N PHE A 480 5.07 16.11 2.76
CA PHE A 480 3.74 16.70 2.93
C PHE A 480 3.53 17.13 4.38
N SER A 481 2.52 17.98 4.59
CA SER A 481 2.04 18.40 5.90
C SER A 481 0.53 18.20 6.01
N LEU A 482 0.10 17.56 7.09
CA LEU A 482 -1.30 17.24 7.39
C LEU A 482 -1.74 17.84 8.73
N LEU A 483 -2.94 18.43 8.75
CA LEU A 483 -3.60 18.87 9.99
C LEU A 483 -4.23 17.72 10.76
N GLY A 484 -4.71 16.70 10.03
CA GLY A 484 -5.41 15.55 10.58
C GLY A 484 -4.66 14.24 10.29
N ASN A 485 -5.44 13.19 10.08
CA ASN A 485 -4.94 11.83 10.05
C ASN A 485 -4.37 11.44 8.68
N ILE A 486 -3.52 10.42 8.68
CA ILE A 486 -3.09 9.70 7.48
C ILE A 486 -3.42 8.22 7.61
N SER A 487 -3.97 7.62 6.56
CA SER A 487 -4.13 6.17 6.43
C SER A 487 -3.52 5.68 5.12
N ILE A 488 -2.50 4.84 5.19
CA ILE A 488 -1.84 4.24 4.02
C ILE A 488 -2.00 2.72 4.04
N SER A 489 -2.39 2.14 2.91
CA SER A 489 -2.33 0.70 2.65
C SER A 489 -1.57 0.44 1.35
N ALA A 490 -0.38 -0.19 1.42
CA ALA A 490 0.47 -0.48 0.26
C ALA A 490 1.13 -1.85 0.38
N ALA A 491 1.71 -2.38 -0.70
CA ALA A 491 2.56 -3.58 -0.59
C ALA A 491 3.82 -3.30 0.25
N GLY A 492 4.38 -2.10 0.16
CA GLY A 492 5.42 -1.58 1.03
C GLY A 492 5.45 -0.05 0.95
N ILE A 493 5.99 0.59 1.98
CA ILE A 493 5.92 2.04 2.16
C ILE A 493 7.34 2.59 2.29
N SER A 494 7.64 3.64 1.53
CA SER A 494 8.91 4.35 1.58
C SER A 494 8.68 5.85 1.46
N GLN A 495 9.68 6.62 1.85
CA GLN A 495 9.64 8.07 1.73
C GLN A 495 10.92 8.63 1.11
N SER A 496 10.78 9.79 0.48
CA SER A 496 11.89 10.57 -0.09
C SER A 496 12.23 11.83 0.70
N SER A 497 11.34 12.29 1.59
CA SER A 497 11.48 13.50 2.41
C SER A 497 10.58 13.39 3.66
N PRO A 498 10.79 14.17 4.75
CA PRO A 498 9.99 14.06 5.97
C PRO A 498 8.49 14.26 5.78
N TRP A 499 7.70 13.54 6.58
CA TRP A 499 6.25 13.71 6.70
C TRP A 499 5.91 14.44 8.01
N ASP A 500 5.01 15.42 7.93
CA ASP A 500 4.50 16.17 9.08
C ASP A 500 3.01 15.88 9.27
N VAL A 501 2.66 15.19 10.35
CA VAL A 501 1.31 14.67 10.59
C VAL A 501 0.86 15.04 12.00
N ALA A 502 0.01 16.06 12.08
CA ALA A 502 -0.55 16.50 13.36
C ALA A 502 -1.62 15.54 13.92
N GLY A 503 -2.28 14.75 13.07
CA GLY A 503 -3.19 13.67 13.52
C GLY A 503 -2.48 12.34 13.78
N SER A 504 -3.26 11.25 13.70
CA SER A 504 -2.74 9.89 13.80
C SER A 504 -2.30 9.34 12.45
N ALA A 505 -1.21 8.58 12.41
CA ALA A 505 -0.79 7.81 11.25
C ALA A 505 -1.14 6.33 11.39
N ASN A 506 -1.84 5.77 10.41
CA ASN A 506 -2.10 4.34 10.28
C ASN A 506 -1.43 3.82 9.02
N LEU A 507 -0.37 3.03 9.18
CA LEU A 507 0.46 2.57 8.06
C LEU A 507 0.41 1.04 7.95
N VAL A 508 -0.16 0.56 6.86
CA VAL A 508 -0.29 -0.86 6.53
C VAL A 508 0.59 -1.17 5.32
N ALA A 509 1.68 -1.88 5.55
CA ALA A 509 2.47 -2.53 4.50
C ALA A 509 2.09 -4.01 4.44
N GLY A 510 1.82 -4.51 3.23
CA GLY A 510 1.55 -5.93 2.98
C GLY A 510 2.82 -6.78 3.15
N SER A 511 3.28 -7.39 2.05
CA SER A 511 4.47 -8.26 2.05
C SER A 511 5.82 -7.53 2.15
N GLY A 512 5.82 -6.22 1.89
CA GLY A 512 6.98 -5.33 2.00
C GLY A 512 7.13 -4.74 3.40
N GLY A 513 8.15 -3.87 3.55
CA GLY A 513 8.43 -3.15 4.78
C GLY A 513 7.92 -1.70 4.77
N ILE A 514 8.16 -1.01 5.88
CA ILE A 514 7.94 0.43 6.03
C ILE A 514 9.32 1.07 6.25
N SER A 515 9.75 1.97 5.37
CA SER A 515 11.06 2.64 5.44
C SER A 515 10.89 4.16 5.46
N LEU A 516 10.78 4.70 6.66
CA LEU A 516 10.58 6.12 6.94
C LEU A 516 11.82 6.70 7.63
N SER A 517 12.90 6.85 6.88
CA SER A 517 14.25 7.16 7.39
C SER A 517 14.57 8.65 7.61
N GLN A 518 13.62 9.54 7.34
CA GLN A 518 13.79 10.98 7.49
C GLN A 518 13.23 11.44 8.85
N ALA A 519 13.56 12.67 9.26
CA ALA A 519 13.10 13.25 10.52
C ALA A 519 11.61 13.64 10.46
N ASN A 520 10.73 12.64 10.49
CA ASN A 520 9.27 12.83 10.47
C ASN A 520 8.77 13.51 11.76
N ASN A 521 7.53 13.96 11.72
CA ASN A 521 6.83 14.53 12.87
C ASN A 521 5.46 13.87 13.02
N PHE A 522 5.41 12.75 13.73
CA PHE A 522 4.19 12.03 14.04
C PHE A 522 3.84 12.17 15.52
N ASN A 523 2.59 12.56 15.80
CA ASN A 523 2.08 12.51 17.18
C ASN A 523 1.82 11.07 17.64
N SER A 524 1.18 10.27 16.78
CA SER A 524 0.91 8.86 17.06
C SER A 524 0.96 8.01 15.80
N VAL A 525 1.45 6.77 15.92
CA VAL A 525 1.59 5.85 14.79
C VAL A 525 1.11 4.44 15.15
N SER A 526 0.26 3.87 14.30
CA SER A 526 -0.07 2.44 14.25
C SER A 526 0.55 1.81 13.00
N LEU A 527 1.12 0.61 13.15
CA LEU A 527 1.94 -0.05 12.14
C LEU A 527 1.48 -1.49 11.95
N LEU A 528 1.24 -1.91 10.70
CA LEU A 528 1.04 -3.31 10.33
C LEU A 528 1.97 -3.63 9.16
N SER A 529 2.86 -4.62 9.31
CA SER A 529 3.85 -4.98 8.29
C SER A 529 4.31 -6.43 8.43
N SER A 530 4.31 -7.22 7.35
CA SER A 530 5.03 -8.50 7.39
C SER A 530 6.54 -8.34 7.16
N GLY A 531 6.98 -7.19 6.63
CA GLY A 531 8.38 -6.85 6.44
C GLY A 531 9.00 -6.05 7.60
N THR A 532 10.28 -5.68 7.45
CA THR A 532 10.99 -4.79 8.37
C THR A 532 10.40 -3.38 8.37
N VAL A 533 10.29 -2.78 9.56
CA VAL A 533 9.88 -1.39 9.73
C VAL A 533 11.05 -0.57 10.30
N GLY A 534 11.41 0.51 9.59
CA GLY A 534 12.30 1.56 10.07
C GLY A 534 11.54 2.89 10.12
N LEU A 535 11.53 3.54 11.27
CA LEU A 535 10.86 4.82 11.50
C LEU A 535 11.77 5.76 12.25
N THR A 536 12.03 6.93 11.68
CA THR A 536 12.69 8.06 12.35
C THR A 536 11.68 9.18 12.58
N ASP A 537 11.66 9.69 13.80
CA ASP A 537 10.81 10.78 14.24
C ASP A 537 11.64 11.83 15.00
N ARG A 538 11.32 13.10 14.82
CA ARG A 538 12.09 14.22 15.37
C ARG A 538 11.56 14.71 16.72
N ASP A 539 10.40 14.22 17.16
CA ASP A 539 9.69 14.68 18.35
C ASP A 539 9.32 13.46 19.23
N SER A 540 8.40 13.64 20.18
CA SER A 540 7.85 12.54 20.97
C SER A 540 6.81 11.78 20.17
N ILE A 541 6.79 10.46 20.29
CA ILE A 541 5.89 9.61 19.51
C ILE A 541 5.08 8.69 20.43
N THR A 542 3.78 8.61 20.18
CA THR A 542 2.89 7.63 20.79
C THR A 542 2.70 6.44 19.86
N LEU A 543 3.09 5.25 20.30
CA LEU A 543 2.85 4.01 19.57
C LEU A 543 1.42 3.52 19.86
N GLY A 544 0.64 3.41 18.78
CA GLY A 544 -0.64 2.71 18.77
C GLY A 544 -0.41 1.20 18.64
N GLN A 545 -1.28 0.54 17.87
CA GLN A 545 -1.10 -0.90 17.61
C GLN A 545 0.08 -1.08 16.66
N VAL A 546 1.03 -1.92 17.05
CA VAL A 546 2.18 -2.30 16.20
C VAL A 546 2.18 -3.81 16.02
N ASN A 547 2.08 -4.26 14.78
CA ASN A 547 2.15 -5.67 14.43
C ASN A 547 3.13 -5.86 13.27
N ILE A 548 4.31 -6.37 13.59
CA ILE A 548 5.45 -6.48 12.68
C ILE A 548 6.00 -7.90 12.73
N GLU A 549 5.97 -8.62 11.59
CA GLU A 549 6.61 -9.94 11.51
C GLU A 549 8.14 -9.83 11.33
N GLY A 550 8.61 -8.75 10.68
CA GLY A 550 10.03 -8.43 10.52
C GLY A 550 10.67 -7.70 11.71
N ASN A 551 11.82 -7.06 11.47
CA ASN A 551 12.50 -6.25 12.50
C ASN A 551 11.78 -4.91 12.69
N PHE A 552 11.71 -4.41 13.92
CA PHE A 552 11.22 -3.07 14.23
C PHE A 552 12.37 -2.16 14.68
N GLN A 553 12.62 -1.08 13.93
CA GLN A 553 13.61 -0.06 14.23
C GLN A 553 12.92 1.29 14.36
N LEU A 554 12.94 1.87 15.56
CA LEU A 554 12.40 3.19 15.85
C LEU A 554 13.49 4.09 16.39
N SER A 555 13.64 5.28 15.82
CA SER A 555 14.45 6.37 16.37
C SER A 555 13.56 7.58 16.60
N ALA A 556 13.36 8.01 17.84
CA ALA A 556 12.61 9.22 18.16
C ALA A 556 13.46 10.15 19.03
N GLN A 557 13.41 11.44 18.76
CA GLN A 557 14.17 12.43 19.54
C GLN A 557 13.40 12.94 20.77
N GLY A 558 12.14 12.52 20.96
CA GLY A 558 11.30 12.78 22.13
C GLY A 558 11.03 11.52 22.98
N ASN A 559 10.14 11.66 23.98
CA ASN A 559 9.66 10.52 24.76
C ASN A 559 8.89 9.54 23.86
N ILE A 560 9.00 8.25 24.17
CA ILE A 560 8.30 7.19 23.44
C ILE A 560 7.32 6.55 24.42
N VAL A 561 6.04 6.62 24.10
CA VAL A 561 4.96 6.07 24.93
C VAL A 561 4.14 5.11 24.10
N GLN A 562 3.65 4.06 24.73
CA GLN A 562 2.80 3.06 24.10
C GLN A 562 1.35 3.17 24.61
N THR A 563 0.38 3.00 23.71
CA THR A 563 -1.07 2.96 24.06
C THR A 563 -1.75 1.64 23.72
N ALA A 564 -1.20 0.86 22.80
CA ALA A 564 -1.70 -0.48 22.44
C ALA A 564 -0.52 -1.44 22.20
N PRO A 565 -0.73 -2.77 22.22
CA PRO A 565 0.36 -3.76 22.25
C PRO A 565 1.34 -3.67 21.06
N LEU A 566 2.60 -3.99 21.32
CA LEU A 566 3.64 -4.23 20.31
C LEU A 566 3.78 -5.74 20.09
N LEU A 567 3.50 -6.20 18.88
CA LEU A 567 3.67 -7.58 18.45
C LEU A 567 4.79 -7.59 17.41
N VAL A 568 5.99 -8.00 17.82
CA VAL A 568 7.18 -8.03 16.96
C VAL A 568 7.80 -9.42 16.99
N SER A 569 7.76 -10.10 15.84
CA SER A 569 8.23 -11.50 15.75
C SER A 569 9.74 -11.63 15.63
N ALA A 570 10.44 -10.58 15.17
CA ALA A 570 11.89 -10.52 15.07
C ALA A 570 12.50 -9.53 16.09
N SER A 571 13.62 -8.88 15.77
CA SER A 571 14.29 -7.97 16.71
C SER A 571 13.58 -6.62 16.82
N THR A 572 13.69 -6.01 18.01
CA THR A 572 13.23 -4.64 18.26
C THR A 572 14.43 -3.77 18.63
N GLN A 573 14.59 -2.63 17.97
CA GLN A 573 15.57 -1.62 18.30
C GLN A 573 14.86 -0.28 18.47
N ILE A 574 14.97 0.30 19.65
CA ILE A 574 14.38 1.60 19.96
C ILE A 574 15.49 2.53 20.43
N VAL A 575 15.62 3.65 19.73
CA VAL A 575 16.60 4.70 19.98
C VAL A 575 15.85 5.98 20.38
N GLY A 576 15.91 6.35 21.65
CA GLY A 576 15.31 7.58 22.16
C GLY A 576 16.27 8.78 22.15
N GLY A 577 15.78 9.97 22.47
CA GLY A 577 16.63 11.12 22.77
C GLY A 577 17.34 11.00 24.13
N ALA A 578 18.46 11.71 24.30
CA ALA A 578 19.21 11.74 25.55
C ALA A 578 18.36 12.29 26.71
N GLY A 579 18.36 11.61 27.86
CA GLY A 579 17.62 12.04 29.06
C GLY A 579 16.10 11.86 28.98
N LEU A 580 15.61 11.10 27.99
CA LEU A 580 14.18 10.86 27.77
C LEU A 580 13.77 9.48 28.25
N SER A 581 12.46 9.30 28.44
CA SER A 581 11.89 8.06 28.96
C SER A 581 11.20 7.26 27.85
N LEU A 582 11.29 5.94 27.98
CA LEU A 582 10.63 4.96 27.14
C LEU A 582 9.65 4.15 27.98
N ASP A 583 8.38 4.19 27.61
CA ASP A 583 7.30 3.44 28.27
C ASP A 583 6.70 2.42 27.30
N LEU A 584 7.07 1.15 27.50
CA LEU A 584 6.54 -0.05 26.84
C LEU A 584 5.86 -0.96 27.88
N SER A 585 5.12 -0.38 28.81
CA SER A 585 4.56 -1.10 29.96
C SER A 585 3.31 -1.94 29.67
N ASN A 586 2.85 -1.99 28.42
CA ASN A 586 1.64 -2.75 28.05
C ASN A 586 1.85 -4.27 28.31
N PRO A 587 0.99 -4.92 29.10
CA PRO A 587 1.15 -6.32 29.47
C PRO A 587 0.99 -7.31 28.31
N ASP A 588 0.30 -6.92 27.24
CA ASP A 588 0.02 -7.77 26.09
C ASP A 588 1.10 -7.66 25.00
N ASN A 589 2.21 -6.98 25.28
CA ASN A 589 3.38 -6.96 24.40
C ASN A 589 3.87 -8.38 24.10
N VAL A 590 4.21 -8.63 22.84
CA VAL A 590 4.80 -9.88 22.35
C VAL A 590 6.03 -9.53 21.54
N LEU A 591 7.13 -9.27 22.24
CA LEU A 591 8.44 -8.98 21.66
C LEU A 591 9.29 -10.25 21.73
N VAL A 592 9.39 -10.98 20.60
CA VAL A 592 9.97 -12.33 20.57
C VAL A 592 11.50 -12.30 20.43
N GLY A 593 12.02 -11.44 19.56
CA GLY A 593 13.46 -11.33 19.34
C GLY A 593 14.17 -10.44 20.36
N PRO A 594 15.50 -10.28 20.22
CA PRO A 594 16.29 -9.40 21.10
C PRO A 594 15.85 -7.94 21.01
N ILE A 595 15.84 -7.25 22.15
CA ILE A 595 15.37 -5.87 22.29
C ILE A 595 16.53 -4.97 22.71
N ALA A 596 16.96 -4.07 21.82
CA ALA A 596 17.99 -3.08 22.07
C ALA A 596 17.36 -1.72 22.39
N LEU A 597 17.67 -1.16 23.55
CA LEU A 597 17.12 0.09 24.05
C LEU A 597 18.27 1.06 24.36
N SER A 598 18.38 2.12 23.57
CA SER A 598 19.48 3.08 23.70
C SER A 598 19.02 4.51 23.46
N ALA A 599 19.90 5.46 23.73
CA ALA A 599 19.74 6.84 23.28
C ALA A 599 20.55 7.10 22.00
N SER A 600 20.12 8.05 21.17
CA SER A 600 20.85 8.47 19.96
C SER A 600 22.17 9.18 20.30
N SER A 601 22.24 9.77 21.49
CA SER A 601 23.44 10.28 22.14
C SER A 601 23.26 10.22 23.66
N GLY A 602 24.34 10.14 24.43
CA GLY A 602 24.24 10.02 25.89
C GLY A 602 23.50 8.76 26.32
N ARG A 603 22.55 8.89 27.27
CA ARG A 603 21.82 7.77 27.89
C ARG A 603 20.33 8.13 28.01
N LEU A 604 19.45 7.15 28.02
CA LEU A 604 18.03 7.39 28.34
C LEU A 604 17.88 7.76 29.83
N ASN A 605 16.76 8.35 30.22
CA ASN A 605 16.42 8.57 31.62
C ASN A 605 15.81 7.32 32.24
N SER A 606 14.71 6.79 31.70
CA SER A 606 14.09 5.58 32.26
C SER A 606 13.51 4.69 31.17
N VAL A 607 13.41 3.40 31.47
CA VAL A 607 12.81 2.38 30.60
C VAL A 607 11.88 1.54 31.45
N ASP A 608 10.61 1.52 31.08
CA ASP A 608 9.62 0.58 31.61
C ASP A 608 9.22 -0.37 30.47
N VAL A 609 9.39 -1.68 30.65
CA VAL A 609 9.08 -2.71 29.65
C VAL A 609 8.34 -3.89 30.28
N THR A 610 7.14 -4.16 29.77
CA THR A 610 6.40 -5.39 30.09
C THR A 610 6.31 -6.23 28.83
N ASN A 611 6.48 -7.55 28.96
CA ASN A 611 6.39 -8.50 27.86
C ASN A 611 5.65 -9.76 28.32
N SER A 612 4.70 -10.25 27.52
CA SER A 612 3.96 -11.48 27.81
C SER A 612 4.75 -12.75 27.47
N VAL A 613 5.86 -12.62 26.75
CA VAL A 613 6.80 -13.68 26.39
C VAL A 613 8.19 -13.43 27.00
N PRO A 614 9.11 -14.41 27.02
CA PRO A 614 10.48 -14.20 27.52
C PRO A 614 11.14 -12.95 26.92
N LEU A 615 11.71 -12.12 27.77
CA LEU A 615 12.39 -10.88 27.42
C LEU A 615 13.89 -11.16 27.22
N VAL A 616 14.43 -10.77 26.07
CA VAL A 616 15.88 -10.81 25.80
C VAL A 616 16.38 -9.38 25.59
N LEU A 617 17.08 -8.83 26.60
CA LEU A 617 17.69 -7.51 26.52
C LEU A 617 18.98 -7.56 25.70
N ALA A 618 18.97 -6.96 24.52
CA ALA A 618 20.13 -6.88 23.63
C ALA A 618 21.08 -5.73 23.95
N GLY A 619 20.74 -4.92 24.95
CA GLY A 619 21.49 -3.77 25.40
C GLY A 619 20.55 -2.75 26.01
N VAL A 620 20.90 -2.25 27.19
CA VAL A 620 20.18 -1.17 27.88
C VAL A 620 21.22 -0.22 28.45
N ASP A 621 21.13 1.05 28.10
CA ASP A 621 22.02 2.09 28.65
C ASP A 621 21.23 3.33 29.10
N ILE A 622 20.97 3.41 30.41
CA ILE A 622 20.09 4.41 31.00
C ILE A 622 20.68 5.01 32.28
N SER A 623 20.44 6.29 32.51
CA SER A 623 20.87 7.03 33.71
C SER A 623 19.93 6.91 34.90
N GLY A 624 18.69 6.45 34.68
CA GLY A 624 17.66 6.33 35.72
C GLY A 624 17.17 4.89 35.88
N ARG A 625 15.86 4.73 36.06
CA ARG A 625 15.21 3.47 36.46
C ARG A 625 14.97 2.54 35.28
N LEU A 626 15.25 1.26 35.47
CA LEU A 626 14.78 0.16 34.63
C LEU A 626 13.67 -0.60 35.36
N THR A 627 12.49 -0.72 34.77
CA THR A 627 11.46 -1.68 35.22
C THR A 627 11.23 -2.68 34.09
N ALA A 628 11.47 -3.97 34.36
CA ALA A 628 11.27 -5.04 33.39
C ALA A 628 10.39 -6.14 33.99
N VAL A 629 9.32 -6.51 33.28
CA VAL A 629 8.36 -7.53 33.71
C VAL A 629 8.13 -8.53 32.58
N ALA A 630 8.45 -9.80 32.80
CA ALA A 630 8.24 -10.86 31.80
C ALA A 630 8.18 -12.25 32.45
N PRO A 631 7.73 -13.32 31.74
CA PRO A 631 7.84 -14.69 32.24
C PRO A 631 9.29 -15.14 32.48
N ALA A 632 10.25 -14.58 31.74
CA ALA A 632 11.68 -14.79 31.89
C ALA A 632 12.41 -13.52 31.45
N ILE A 633 13.52 -13.17 32.09
CA ILE A 633 14.36 -12.03 31.70
C ILE A 633 15.78 -12.56 31.47
N SER A 634 16.29 -12.36 30.26
CA SER A 634 17.65 -12.71 29.88
C SER A 634 18.28 -11.57 29.09
N GLN A 635 19.55 -11.72 28.70
CA GLN A 635 20.23 -10.71 27.91
C GLN A 635 21.21 -11.30 26.91
N SER A 636 21.47 -10.52 25.87
CA SER A 636 22.54 -10.75 24.89
C SER A 636 23.52 -9.56 24.81
N GLY A 637 23.18 -8.42 25.42
CA GLY A 637 24.06 -7.26 25.59
C GLY A 637 24.13 -6.82 27.06
N PRO A 638 24.95 -5.80 27.39
CA PRO A 638 25.06 -5.28 28.75
C PRO A 638 23.80 -4.51 29.15
N VAL A 639 23.45 -4.61 30.44
CA VAL A 639 22.38 -3.81 31.07
C VAL A 639 23.02 -2.83 32.05
N ILE A 640 22.95 -1.53 31.73
CA ILE A 640 23.54 -0.44 32.50
C ILE A 640 22.42 0.51 32.93
N ALA A 641 22.13 0.56 34.23
CA ALA A 641 21.13 1.43 34.82
C ALA A 641 21.70 2.04 36.11
N ASP A 642 21.83 3.37 36.20
CA ASP A 642 22.50 3.98 37.36
C ASP A 642 21.61 4.08 38.60
N SER A 643 20.29 3.99 38.46
CA SER A 643 19.33 4.05 39.57
C SER A 643 18.82 2.65 39.94
N LEU A 644 17.53 2.51 40.24
CA LEU A 644 16.90 1.23 40.57
C LEU A 644 16.64 0.40 39.31
N SER A 645 17.06 -0.86 39.33
CA SER A 645 16.63 -1.89 38.39
C SER A 645 15.64 -2.82 39.08
N GLN A 646 14.37 -2.71 38.70
CA GLN A 646 13.29 -3.55 39.19
C GLN A 646 12.97 -4.63 38.15
N LEU A 647 13.32 -5.87 38.46
CA LEU A 647 13.20 -7.01 37.56
C LEU A 647 12.18 -8.00 38.12
N THR A 648 11.09 -8.23 37.40
CA THR A 648 10.05 -9.19 37.78
C THR A 648 9.97 -10.30 36.73
N ALA A 649 10.35 -11.51 37.12
CA ALA A 649 10.29 -12.70 36.29
C ALA A 649 9.33 -13.75 36.85
N GLY A 650 8.60 -14.40 35.95
CA GLY A 650 7.82 -15.60 36.26
C GLY A 650 8.68 -16.88 36.25
N PRO A 651 8.18 -17.99 35.69
CA PRO A 651 8.80 -19.31 35.84
C PRO A 651 10.13 -19.50 35.11
N GLY A 652 10.49 -18.61 34.18
CA GLY A 652 11.78 -18.70 33.47
C GLY A 652 12.94 -18.01 34.19
N GLY A 653 12.67 -17.23 35.24
CA GLY A 653 13.69 -16.59 36.07
C GLY A 653 14.43 -15.42 35.40
N ILE A 654 15.53 -15.00 36.04
CA ILE A 654 16.35 -13.85 35.64
C ILE A 654 17.78 -14.33 35.34
N SER A 655 18.35 -13.99 34.18
CA SER A 655 19.73 -14.32 33.81
C SER A 655 20.42 -13.14 33.14
N LEU A 656 21.20 -12.39 33.93
CA LEU A 656 21.97 -11.22 33.48
C LEU A 656 23.47 -11.44 33.76
N LEU A 657 24.13 -12.27 32.95
CA LEU A 657 25.50 -12.76 33.16
C LEU A 657 26.60 -12.06 32.34
N ASN A 658 26.25 -11.00 31.62
CA ASN A 658 27.20 -10.23 30.81
C ASN A 658 28.11 -9.44 31.76
N ASN A 659 29.42 -9.50 31.54
CA ASN A 659 30.38 -8.83 32.40
C ASN A 659 30.38 -7.29 32.28
N GLY A 660 29.63 -6.73 31.34
CA GLY A 660 29.44 -5.30 31.16
C GLY A 660 28.25 -4.70 31.91
N ASN A 661 27.44 -5.51 32.62
CA ASN A 661 26.29 -4.96 33.34
C ASN A 661 26.75 -4.05 34.47
N ARG A 662 25.94 -3.04 34.81
CA ARG A 662 26.16 -2.18 35.98
C ARG A 662 24.80 -1.89 36.61
N LEU A 663 24.56 -2.52 37.75
CA LEU A 663 23.26 -2.61 38.41
C LEU A 663 23.41 -2.27 39.91
N PRO A 664 23.69 -1.01 40.25
CA PRO A 664 24.06 -0.61 41.61
C PRO A 664 22.91 -0.75 42.62
N ASN A 665 21.65 -0.70 42.18
CA ASN A 665 20.48 -0.91 43.04
C ASN A 665 19.54 -1.91 42.37
N LEU A 666 19.27 -3.03 43.02
CA LEU A 666 18.49 -4.14 42.47
C LEU A 666 17.29 -4.48 43.34
N ALA A 667 16.12 -4.54 42.71
CA ALA A 667 14.93 -5.19 43.28
C ALA A 667 14.56 -6.37 42.38
N LEU A 668 14.64 -7.58 42.93
CA LEU A 668 14.39 -8.82 42.19
C LEU A 668 13.11 -9.48 42.69
N GLN A 669 12.18 -9.77 41.80
CA GLN A 669 11.03 -10.63 42.06
C GLN A 669 11.08 -11.77 41.06
N SER A 670 11.32 -13.00 41.51
CA SER A 670 11.45 -14.15 40.61
C SER A 670 10.77 -15.38 41.18
N ASP A 671 9.85 -15.96 40.41
CA ASP A 671 9.22 -17.26 40.72
C ASP A 671 10.18 -18.44 40.45
N HIS A 672 11.40 -18.16 39.98
CA HIS A 672 12.43 -19.13 39.67
C HIS A 672 13.83 -18.59 40.03
N ASN A 673 14.89 -19.20 39.50
CA ASN A 673 16.26 -18.77 39.75
C ASN A 673 16.54 -17.34 39.25
N ALA A 674 17.44 -16.64 39.93
CA ALA A 674 18.03 -15.40 39.46
C ALA A 674 19.56 -15.51 39.45
N SER A 675 20.20 -15.17 38.33
CA SER A 675 21.65 -15.18 38.20
C SER A 675 22.13 -13.88 37.58
N LEU A 676 22.97 -13.14 38.28
CA LEU A 676 23.38 -11.79 37.91
C LEU A 676 24.89 -11.59 38.08
N TYR A 677 25.45 -10.85 37.13
CA TYR A 677 26.77 -10.25 37.20
C TYR A 677 26.61 -8.74 37.17
N SER A 678 27.34 -8.00 38.02
CA SER A 678 27.42 -6.54 37.97
C SER A 678 28.85 -6.05 38.13
N LEU A 679 29.26 -5.12 37.28
CA LEU A 679 30.43 -4.27 37.49
C LEU A 679 30.15 -3.34 38.68
N GLY A 680 31.07 -3.32 39.64
CA GLY A 680 30.98 -2.50 40.85
C GLY A 680 30.01 -3.05 41.89
N SER A 681 29.69 -2.22 42.88
CA SER A 681 28.87 -2.60 44.03
C SER A 681 27.40 -2.78 43.66
N VAL A 682 26.70 -3.59 44.46
CA VAL A 682 25.27 -3.88 44.34
C VAL A 682 24.61 -3.68 45.70
N ASP A 683 23.58 -2.86 45.76
CA ASP A 683 22.63 -2.77 46.87
C ASP A 683 21.34 -3.53 46.50
N LEU A 684 21.05 -4.60 47.23
CA LEU A 684 19.79 -5.31 47.15
C LEU A 684 18.70 -4.53 47.90
N SER A 685 17.82 -3.89 47.14
CA SER A 685 16.50 -3.51 47.61
C SER A 685 15.66 -4.74 47.90
N ARG A 686 14.39 -4.54 48.33
CA ARG A 686 13.48 -5.65 48.62
C ARG A 686 13.45 -6.65 47.47
N SER A 687 13.87 -7.88 47.75
CA SER A 687 14.05 -8.93 46.76
C SER A 687 13.50 -10.27 47.25
N SER A 688 12.80 -11.00 46.39
CA SER A 688 12.20 -12.30 46.66
C SER A 688 12.45 -13.24 45.47
N ILE A 689 13.20 -14.30 45.73
CA ILE A 689 13.55 -15.33 44.75
C ILE A 689 13.05 -16.67 45.29
N VAL A 690 12.16 -17.35 44.57
CA VAL A 690 11.57 -18.62 45.03
C VAL A 690 12.58 -19.75 45.08
N ASN A 691 13.52 -19.79 44.12
CA ASN A 691 14.58 -20.81 44.07
C ASN A 691 15.94 -20.18 44.44
N ASN A 692 16.97 -20.35 43.59
CA ASN A 692 18.33 -19.93 43.89
C ASN A 692 18.62 -18.50 43.40
N LEU A 693 19.42 -17.76 44.17
CA LEU A 693 20.03 -16.51 43.75
C LEU A 693 21.54 -16.68 43.62
N THR A 694 22.11 -16.41 42.45
CA THR A 694 23.56 -16.26 42.25
C THR A 694 23.87 -14.82 41.90
N LEU A 695 24.65 -14.14 42.73
CA LEU A 695 25.04 -12.76 42.52
C LEU A 695 26.56 -12.62 42.60
N THR A 696 27.15 -12.19 41.48
CA THR A 696 28.55 -11.78 41.41
C THR A 696 28.61 -10.27 41.20
N ALA A 697 29.29 -9.59 42.10
CA ALA A 697 29.58 -8.16 42.01
C ALA A 697 31.09 -7.94 42.06
N GLU A 698 31.63 -7.11 41.18
CA GLU A 698 33.06 -6.73 41.29
C GLU A 698 33.31 -5.74 42.44
N GLY A 699 32.25 -5.16 43.02
CA GLY A 699 32.29 -4.34 44.24
C GLY A 699 31.64 -5.03 45.43
N GLY A 700 31.25 -4.22 46.43
CA GLY A 700 30.57 -4.72 47.63
C GLY A 700 29.13 -5.13 47.36
N ILE A 701 28.63 -6.10 48.12
CA ILE A 701 27.22 -6.51 48.09
C ILE A 701 26.58 -6.06 49.40
N THR A 702 25.62 -5.14 49.31
CA THR A 702 24.88 -4.60 50.45
C THR A 702 23.39 -4.81 50.25
N GLN A 703 22.58 -4.35 51.22
CA GLN A 703 21.13 -4.36 51.08
C GLN A 703 20.48 -3.16 51.77
N SER A 704 19.35 -2.76 51.23
CA SER A 704 18.47 -1.68 51.67
C SER A 704 17.06 -2.19 51.98
N GLY A 705 16.69 -3.37 51.50
CA GLY A 705 15.45 -4.07 51.84
C GLY A 705 15.71 -5.50 52.33
N PRO A 706 14.66 -6.22 52.76
CA PRO A 706 14.79 -7.64 53.10
C PRO A 706 15.01 -8.49 51.85
N LEU A 707 15.79 -9.55 52.01
CA LEU A 707 16.08 -10.56 51.01
C LEU A 707 15.47 -11.91 51.42
N THR A 708 14.61 -12.47 50.57
CA THR A 708 14.08 -13.83 50.68
C THR A 708 14.60 -14.67 49.53
N VAL A 709 15.26 -15.79 49.84
CA VAL A 709 15.72 -16.78 48.85
C VAL A 709 15.30 -18.16 49.33
N GLY A 710 14.37 -18.80 48.61
CA GLY A 710 13.83 -20.12 49.01
C GLY A 710 14.78 -21.29 48.75
N GLY A 711 15.85 -21.07 47.98
CA GLY A 711 16.92 -22.04 47.72
C GLY A 711 18.30 -21.53 48.14
N LEU A 712 19.33 -21.92 47.40
CA LEU A 712 20.72 -21.53 47.66
C LEU A 712 20.98 -20.07 47.25
N LEU A 713 21.47 -19.28 48.21
CA LEU A 713 22.07 -17.97 47.97
C LEU A 713 23.58 -18.11 47.72
N THR A 714 24.03 -17.87 46.49
CA THR A 714 25.45 -17.84 46.12
C THR A 714 25.92 -16.41 45.91
N LEU A 715 26.94 -16.00 46.66
CA LEU A 715 27.50 -14.66 46.62
C LEU A 715 28.98 -14.66 46.27
N SER A 716 29.40 -13.64 45.53
CA SER A 716 30.79 -13.33 45.24
C SER A 716 30.93 -11.82 45.12
N SER A 717 31.63 -11.19 46.06
CA SER A 717 32.12 -9.82 45.90
C SER A 717 33.57 -9.82 45.43
N GLY A 718 34.09 -8.69 44.96
CA GLY A 718 35.52 -8.58 44.68
C GLY A 718 36.37 -8.79 45.95
N GLU A 719 37.62 -9.25 45.81
CA GLU A 719 38.49 -9.74 46.91
C GLU A 719 38.67 -8.78 48.09
N LEU A 720 38.51 -7.48 47.86
CA LEU A 720 38.70 -6.39 48.83
C LEU A 720 37.37 -5.75 49.27
N PHE A 721 36.23 -6.33 48.87
CA PHE A 721 34.92 -5.76 49.10
C PHE A 721 34.05 -6.66 49.96
N ASP A 722 33.26 -6.02 50.80
CA ASP A 722 32.45 -6.69 51.80
C ASP A 722 31.12 -7.20 51.25
N ILE A 723 30.56 -8.20 51.94
CA ILE A 723 29.18 -8.65 51.80
C ILE A 723 28.47 -8.31 53.10
N THR A 724 27.44 -7.46 53.05
CA THR A 724 26.69 -6.99 54.22
C THR A 724 25.19 -7.16 54.01
N LEU A 725 24.65 -8.26 54.53
CA LEU A 725 23.24 -8.62 54.49
C LEU A 725 22.63 -8.71 55.90
N THR A 726 22.64 -7.60 56.64
CA THR A 726 22.33 -7.51 58.09
C THR A 726 20.88 -7.13 58.46
N ASN A 727 19.93 -7.28 57.55
CA ASN A 727 18.52 -6.94 57.76
C ASN A 727 17.86 -8.12 58.48
N PRO A 728 17.27 -7.92 59.67
CA PRO A 728 16.66 -9.00 60.43
C PRO A 728 15.39 -9.57 59.77
N GLY A 729 14.88 -8.94 58.70
CA GLY A 729 13.79 -9.45 57.88
C GLY A 729 14.22 -10.44 56.80
N ASN A 730 15.51 -10.74 56.67
CA ASN A 730 16.02 -11.68 55.70
C ASN A 730 15.56 -13.12 55.98
N GLU A 731 15.26 -13.86 54.93
CA GLU A 731 14.88 -15.28 54.96
C GLU A 731 15.83 -16.04 54.04
N LEU A 732 16.96 -16.43 54.64
CA LEU A 732 18.06 -17.17 54.01
C LEU A 732 18.16 -18.55 54.65
N ASP A 733 17.84 -19.58 53.89
CA ASP A 733 17.90 -20.97 54.36
C ASP A 733 19.29 -21.58 54.12
N GLN A 734 19.87 -21.33 52.95
CA GLN A 734 21.16 -21.89 52.53
C GLN A 734 22.04 -20.84 51.85
N VAL A 735 23.32 -20.76 52.22
CA VAL A 735 24.26 -19.78 51.67
C VAL A 735 25.58 -20.41 51.26
N SER A 736 26.12 -19.94 50.13
CA SER A 736 27.48 -20.14 49.67
C SER A 736 28.14 -18.79 49.39
N VAL A 737 29.21 -18.47 50.11
CA VAL A 737 30.03 -17.29 49.84
C VAL A 737 31.34 -17.75 49.24
N THR A 738 31.48 -17.53 47.93
CA THR A 738 32.67 -17.94 47.17
C THR A 738 33.84 -16.99 47.40
N GLN A 739 33.55 -15.69 47.60
CA GLN A 739 34.52 -14.65 47.83
C GLN A 739 33.85 -13.47 48.56
N GLY A 740 34.51 -12.97 49.60
CA GLY A 740 34.27 -11.66 50.18
C GLY A 740 35.40 -11.24 51.11
N PHE A 741 35.56 -9.94 51.37
CA PHE A 741 36.49 -9.47 52.38
C PHE A 741 35.90 -9.71 53.77
N ASN A 742 35.08 -8.79 54.29
CA ASN A 742 34.23 -9.09 55.44
C ASN A 742 32.87 -9.64 54.98
N VAL A 743 32.32 -10.57 55.74
CA VAL A 743 31.00 -11.16 55.46
C VAL A 743 30.13 -10.99 56.70
N SER A 744 29.01 -10.28 56.57
CA SER A 744 28.03 -10.07 57.64
C SER A 744 26.65 -10.50 57.16
N LEU A 745 26.07 -11.52 57.77
CA LEU A 745 24.79 -12.12 57.39
C LEU A 745 23.83 -12.11 58.59
N ALA A 746 22.60 -11.66 58.36
CA ALA A 746 21.48 -11.86 59.27
C ALA A 746 20.36 -12.60 58.55
N THR A 747 19.67 -13.52 59.23
CA THR A 747 18.49 -14.25 58.72
C THR A 747 17.55 -14.55 59.88
N ARG A 748 16.25 -14.72 59.63
CA ARG A 748 15.26 -15.05 60.67
C ARG A 748 15.31 -16.51 61.13
N GLY A 749 15.74 -17.41 60.25
CA GLY A 749 15.65 -18.85 60.40
C GLY A 749 16.98 -19.51 60.79
N THR A 750 17.07 -20.81 60.57
CA THR A 750 18.34 -21.55 60.61
C THR A 750 19.11 -21.27 59.33
N LEU A 751 20.40 -20.93 59.45
CA LEU A 751 21.27 -20.77 58.29
C LEU A 751 22.08 -22.05 58.04
N GLN A 752 21.97 -22.61 56.84
CA GLN A 752 22.86 -23.67 56.36
C GLN A 752 23.97 -23.06 55.50
N VAL A 753 25.23 -23.38 55.82
CA VAL A 753 26.39 -22.93 55.03
C VAL A 753 26.94 -24.09 54.21
N ASP A 754 26.96 -23.89 52.88
CA ASP A 754 27.53 -24.82 51.90
C ASP A 754 29.01 -24.59 51.66
N SER A 755 29.43 -23.33 51.70
CA SER A 755 30.82 -22.90 51.72
C SER A 755 30.87 -21.43 52.10
N LEU A 756 31.91 -21.00 52.80
CA LEU A 756 32.08 -19.59 53.13
C LEU A 756 33.55 -19.21 53.10
N ASN A 757 33.88 -18.24 52.26
CA ASN A 757 35.20 -17.66 52.17
C ASN A 757 35.16 -16.16 52.52
N ALA A 758 35.69 -15.81 53.69
CA ALA A 758 35.88 -14.46 54.17
C ALA A 758 37.37 -14.17 54.37
N ASN A 759 37.93 -13.28 53.54
CA ASN A 759 39.33 -12.84 53.67
C ASN A 759 39.57 -11.91 54.88
N GLY A 760 38.50 -11.45 55.53
CA GLY A 760 38.47 -10.66 56.75
C GLY A 760 37.56 -11.31 57.79
N ASP A 761 36.74 -10.48 58.43
CA ASP A 761 35.86 -10.91 59.52
C ASP A 761 34.57 -11.58 59.01
N LEU A 762 34.01 -12.47 59.82
CA LEU A 762 32.72 -13.12 59.62
C LEU A 762 31.79 -12.76 60.78
N PHE A 763 30.59 -12.26 60.46
CA PHE A 763 29.50 -12.08 61.40
C PHE A 763 28.25 -12.82 60.90
N ILE A 764 27.68 -13.69 61.73
CA ILE A 764 26.42 -14.39 61.44
C ILE A 764 25.45 -14.18 62.61
N ASP A 765 24.32 -13.54 62.34
CA ASP A 765 23.17 -13.44 63.24
C ASP A 765 22.03 -14.33 62.70
N SER A 766 21.80 -15.47 63.35
CA SER A 766 20.89 -16.49 62.85
C SER A 766 20.08 -17.10 64.00
N PRO A 767 18.92 -16.51 64.36
CA PRO A 767 18.17 -16.93 65.52
C PRO A 767 17.62 -18.35 65.48
N GLY A 768 17.53 -18.99 64.31
CA GLY A 768 17.21 -20.41 64.18
C GLY A 768 18.43 -21.34 64.26
N GLY A 769 19.62 -20.81 64.52
CA GLY A 769 20.88 -21.55 64.62
C GLY A 769 21.68 -21.57 63.32
N VAL A 770 22.87 -22.16 63.39
CA VAL A 770 23.80 -22.27 62.26
C VAL A 770 24.18 -23.71 62.09
N SER A 771 24.11 -24.20 60.86
CA SER A 771 24.50 -25.56 60.50
C SER A 771 25.11 -25.60 59.09
N GLY A 772 25.46 -26.78 58.61
CA GLY A 772 25.95 -26.97 57.26
C GLY A 772 27.02 -28.03 57.16
N THR A 773 27.28 -28.47 55.93
CA THR A 773 28.38 -29.39 55.60
C THR A 773 29.55 -28.66 54.96
N GLY A 774 29.40 -27.37 54.66
CA GLY A 774 30.41 -26.53 54.05
C GLY A 774 31.59 -26.19 54.95
N ALA A 775 32.75 -25.96 54.33
CA ALA A 775 33.91 -25.43 55.01
C ALA A 775 33.81 -23.90 55.15
N TYR A 776 34.15 -23.41 56.33
CA TYR A 776 34.36 -21.98 56.60
C TYR A 776 35.85 -21.66 56.47
N SER A 777 36.24 -20.70 55.65
CA SER A 777 37.58 -20.14 55.57
C SER A 777 37.51 -18.68 56.00
N VAL A 778 38.01 -18.37 57.20
CA VAL A 778 37.91 -17.04 57.80
C VAL A 778 39.29 -16.59 58.28
N ALA A 779 39.82 -15.54 57.66
CA ALA A 779 41.12 -14.98 57.98
C ALA A 779 41.09 -13.95 59.14
N GLY A 780 39.93 -13.37 59.42
CA GLY A 780 39.68 -12.49 60.55
C GLY A 780 38.94 -13.18 61.71
N GLN A 781 38.26 -12.38 62.52
CA GLN A 781 37.41 -12.83 63.61
C GLN A 781 36.08 -13.38 63.07
N ALA A 782 35.70 -14.58 63.49
CA ALA A 782 34.34 -15.09 63.30
C ALA A 782 33.50 -14.85 64.56
N LEU A 783 32.29 -14.32 64.41
CA LEU A 783 31.30 -14.14 65.47
C LEU A 783 29.95 -14.71 65.02
N PHE A 784 29.41 -15.61 65.84
CA PHE A 784 28.10 -16.20 65.64
C PHE A 784 27.18 -15.77 66.79
N THR A 785 26.05 -15.17 66.46
CA THR A 785 25.04 -14.71 67.42
C THR A 785 23.75 -15.53 67.26
N VAL A 786 23.26 -16.09 68.37
CA VAL A 786 22.01 -16.87 68.44
C VAL A 786 21.27 -16.59 69.76
N PRO A 787 19.97 -16.87 69.88
CA PRO A 787 19.24 -16.74 71.15
C PRO A 787 19.40 -17.98 72.04
N ASN A 788 18.92 -17.89 73.29
CA ASN A 788 18.90 -18.99 74.25
C ASN A 788 18.40 -20.32 73.65
N GLY A 789 19.05 -21.42 73.97
CA GLY A 789 18.59 -22.76 73.60
C GLY A 789 18.71 -23.06 72.11
N THR A 790 19.58 -22.35 71.40
CA THR A 790 19.85 -22.57 69.97
C THR A 790 21.19 -23.26 69.79
N SER A 791 21.27 -24.15 68.80
CA SER A 791 22.49 -24.91 68.50
C SER A 791 23.31 -24.29 67.36
N ILE A 792 24.63 -24.49 67.40
CA ILE A 792 25.58 -24.14 66.34
C ILE A 792 26.39 -25.39 65.96
N ALA A 793 26.38 -25.75 64.68
CA ALA A 793 27.07 -26.92 64.14
C ALA A 793 28.00 -26.52 62.99
N LEU A 794 29.31 -26.54 63.26
CA LEU A 794 30.41 -26.19 62.37
C LEU A 794 31.31 -27.43 62.20
N ASN A 795 30.74 -28.55 61.76
CA ASN A 795 31.35 -29.88 61.92
C ASN A 795 32.35 -30.25 60.83
N ASN A 796 32.53 -29.40 59.81
CA ASN A 796 33.42 -29.72 58.70
C ASN A 796 34.91 -29.64 59.15
N PRO A 797 35.68 -30.73 59.05
CA PRO A 797 37.09 -30.74 59.45
C PRO A 797 37.98 -29.80 58.63
N ASP A 798 37.56 -29.39 57.44
CA ASP A 798 38.27 -28.46 56.56
C ASP A 798 38.02 -26.98 56.92
N ASN A 799 37.19 -26.71 57.93
CA ASN A 799 37.06 -25.36 58.49
C ASN A 799 38.43 -24.79 58.86
N ARG A 800 38.61 -23.49 58.61
CA ARG A 800 39.86 -22.78 58.80
C ARG A 800 39.59 -21.42 59.43
N PHE A 801 39.32 -21.43 60.73
CA PHE A 801 39.29 -20.24 61.57
C PHE A 801 40.72 -19.93 62.03
N THR A 802 41.25 -18.80 61.58
CA THR A 802 42.63 -18.36 61.93
C THR A 802 42.68 -17.55 63.23
N VAL A 803 41.57 -16.90 63.58
CA VAL A 803 41.32 -16.28 64.89
C VAL A 803 40.24 -17.09 65.61
N ALA A 804 40.36 -17.21 66.93
CA ALA A 804 39.44 -17.98 67.76
C ALA A 804 37.98 -17.49 67.59
N PRO A 805 37.05 -18.32 67.07
CA PRO A 805 35.67 -17.91 66.84
C PRO A 805 34.97 -17.56 68.16
N GLN A 806 34.09 -16.55 68.11
CA GLN A 806 33.26 -16.11 69.23
C GLN A 806 31.83 -16.60 69.04
N PHE A 807 31.17 -16.94 70.14
CA PHE A 807 29.78 -17.36 70.18
C PHE A 807 29.04 -16.48 71.18
N GLU A 808 28.13 -15.64 70.70
CA GLU A 808 27.32 -14.76 71.53
C GLU A 808 25.89 -15.29 71.63
N VAL A 809 25.39 -15.38 72.86
CA VAL A 809 24.01 -15.73 73.14
C VAL A 809 23.29 -14.52 73.72
N SER A 810 22.17 -14.11 73.14
CA SER A 810 21.45 -12.88 73.57
C SER A 810 21.00 -12.93 75.04
N ASP A 811 20.65 -14.12 75.50
CA ASP A 811 20.24 -14.44 76.86
C ASP A 811 20.44 -15.95 77.12
N GLY A 812 21.09 -16.35 78.21
CA GLY A 812 21.22 -17.77 78.56
C GLY A 812 22.34 -18.51 77.82
N LEU A 813 22.07 -19.77 77.45
CA LEU A 813 23.07 -20.76 77.04
C LEU A 813 22.83 -21.24 75.60
N LEU A 814 23.91 -21.65 74.92
CA LEU A 814 23.78 -22.47 73.71
C LEU A 814 23.13 -23.80 74.07
N ASP A 815 22.31 -24.36 73.17
CA ASP A 815 21.84 -25.75 73.34
C ASP A 815 22.99 -26.70 73.05
N ASN A 816 23.42 -26.87 71.79
CA ASN A 816 24.61 -27.64 71.47
C ASN A 816 25.61 -26.79 70.66
N LEU A 817 26.90 -26.99 70.91
CA LEU A 817 27.96 -26.46 70.05
C LEU A 817 28.79 -27.63 69.53
N SER A 818 28.91 -27.74 68.22
CA SER A 818 29.87 -28.64 67.59
C SER A 818 30.75 -27.85 66.62
N ILE A 819 32.06 -27.95 66.77
CA ILE A 819 33.03 -27.24 65.92
C ILE A 819 34.21 -28.14 65.58
N ALA A 820 34.51 -28.21 64.29
CA ALA A 820 35.76 -28.75 63.77
C ALA A 820 36.60 -27.62 63.15
N ASN A 821 37.93 -27.74 63.24
CA ASN A 821 38.87 -26.80 62.65
C ASN A 821 40.14 -27.53 62.19
N ALA A 822 40.62 -27.23 60.98
CA ALA A 822 41.85 -27.78 60.42
C ALA A 822 43.12 -27.18 61.05
N LEU A 823 42.98 -26.10 61.83
CA LEU A 823 44.06 -25.43 62.57
C LEU A 823 43.87 -25.64 64.08
N PRO A 824 44.93 -25.53 64.89
CA PRO A 824 44.80 -25.52 66.34
C PRO A 824 43.75 -24.50 66.80
N LEU A 825 42.91 -24.89 67.75
CA LEU A 825 41.77 -24.09 68.18
C LEU A 825 41.91 -23.68 69.65
N THR A 826 41.92 -22.37 69.89
CA THR A 826 41.74 -21.82 71.24
C THR A 826 40.28 -21.45 71.43
N LEU A 827 39.62 -22.08 72.41
CA LEU A 827 38.23 -21.78 72.75
C LEU A 827 38.15 -20.49 73.59
N PRO A 828 37.18 -19.60 73.32
CA PRO A 828 36.88 -18.47 74.19
C PRO A 828 36.21 -18.96 75.50
N ALA A 829 35.85 -18.01 76.37
CA ALA A 829 34.86 -18.30 77.41
C ALA A 829 33.57 -18.79 76.74
N LEU A 830 32.99 -19.87 77.25
CA LEU A 830 31.88 -20.56 76.58
C LEU A 830 30.93 -21.18 77.60
N GLU A 831 29.63 -21.00 77.39
CA GLU A 831 28.58 -21.62 78.20
C GLU A 831 27.59 -22.39 77.31
N VAL A 832 27.51 -23.71 77.51
CA VAL A 832 26.67 -24.63 76.73
C VAL A 832 25.78 -25.44 77.67
N GLY A 833 24.46 -25.38 77.48
CA GLY A 833 23.45 -26.12 78.26
C GLY A 833 23.25 -27.57 77.82
N GLY A 834 23.62 -27.91 76.59
CA GLY A 834 23.67 -29.29 76.07
C GLY A 834 25.10 -29.75 75.84
N ASP A 835 25.33 -30.40 74.70
CA ASP A 835 26.62 -31.05 74.38
C ASP A 835 27.59 -30.07 73.68
N LEU A 836 28.87 -30.16 74.05
CA LEU A 836 29.98 -29.49 73.38
C LEU A 836 30.83 -30.54 72.66
N THR A 837 31.03 -30.41 71.35
CA THR A 837 31.94 -31.25 70.56
C THR A 837 32.98 -30.38 69.86
N VAL A 838 34.26 -30.66 70.08
CA VAL A 838 35.37 -29.88 69.51
C VAL A 838 36.39 -30.82 68.86
N SER A 839 36.72 -30.59 67.59
CA SER A 839 37.74 -31.36 66.85
C SER A 839 38.74 -30.43 66.19
N ALA A 840 40.00 -30.48 66.59
CA ALA A 840 41.06 -29.66 65.99
C ALA A 840 42.43 -30.27 66.30
N PRO A 841 43.48 -30.06 65.46
CA PRO A 841 44.84 -30.46 65.80
C PRO A 841 45.38 -29.55 66.92
N GLY A 842 45.15 -29.96 68.16
CA GLY A 842 45.49 -29.20 69.36
C GLY A 842 44.35 -28.26 69.78
N ILE A 843 43.97 -28.35 71.05
CA ILE A 843 42.85 -27.60 71.61
C ILE A 843 43.33 -26.92 72.90
N SER A 844 43.14 -25.60 73.01
CA SER A 844 43.40 -24.84 74.23
C SER A 844 42.21 -23.94 74.56
N GLN A 845 42.28 -23.22 75.67
CA GLN A 845 41.25 -22.27 76.07
C GLN A 845 41.84 -20.93 76.52
N SER A 846 41.02 -19.89 76.48
CA SER A 846 41.36 -18.53 76.91
C SER A 846 40.46 -18.00 78.04
N GLY A 847 39.33 -18.66 78.29
CA GLY A 847 38.38 -18.36 79.35
C GLY A 847 37.79 -19.64 79.95
N PRO A 848 36.89 -19.53 80.95
CA PRO A 848 36.21 -20.69 81.52
C PRO A 848 35.24 -21.32 80.51
N ILE A 849 35.17 -22.64 80.51
CA ILE A 849 34.23 -23.44 79.72
C ILE A 849 33.23 -24.11 80.65
N GLN A 850 31.94 -23.82 80.46
CA GLN A 850 30.82 -24.45 81.16
C GLN A 850 30.03 -25.31 80.17
N VAL A 851 29.84 -26.58 80.50
CA VAL A 851 29.06 -27.53 79.71
C VAL A 851 28.19 -28.35 80.66
N GLU A 852 26.87 -28.20 80.55
CA GLU A 852 25.92 -28.99 81.36
C GLU A 852 25.75 -30.42 80.81
N GLY A 853 25.87 -30.61 79.50
CA GLY A 853 25.85 -31.92 78.83
C GLY A 853 27.21 -32.61 78.77
N LEU A 854 27.45 -33.37 77.70
CA LEU A 854 28.72 -34.03 77.43
C LEU A 854 29.69 -33.08 76.71
N ALA A 855 30.88 -32.89 77.28
CA ALA A 855 31.98 -32.23 76.59
C ALA A 855 32.89 -33.27 75.91
N SER A 856 32.99 -33.23 74.59
CA SER A 856 33.78 -34.14 73.76
C SER A 856 34.89 -33.39 73.03
N PHE A 857 36.16 -33.74 73.28
CA PHE A 857 37.32 -33.09 72.66
C PHE A 857 38.17 -34.09 71.88
N PHE A 858 38.42 -33.80 70.61
CA PHE A 858 39.22 -34.60 69.70
C PHE A 858 40.42 -33.78 69.21
N ALA A 859 41.52 -33.83 69.96
CA ALA A 859 42.78 -33.14 69.66
C ALA A 859 43.73 -33.95 68.77
N GLY A 860 43.40 -35.20 68.45
CA GLY A 860 44.25 -36.10 67.67
C GLY A 860 45.54 -36.43 68.44
N THR A 861 46.70 -36.28 67.78
CA THR A 861 48.01 -36.48 68.42
C THR A 861 48.53 -35.25 69.17
N GLU A 862 47.83 -34.12 69.06
CA GLU A 862 48.22 -32.83 69.66
C GLU A 862 47.57 -32.66 71.04
N PRO A 863 48.06 -31.71 71.88
CA PRO A 863 47.59 -31.58 73.24
C PRO A 863 46.19 -30.95 73.36
N LEU A 864 45.46 -31.37 74.39
CA LEU A 864 44.29 -30.69 74.95
C LEU A 864 44.70 -29.96 76.25
N ALA A 865 44.48 -28.64 76.32
CA ALA A 865 44.79 -27.82 77.48
C ALA A 865 43.56 -27.03 77.95
N LEU A 866 42.85 -27.58 78.93
CA LEU A 866 41.72 -26.96 79.65
C LEU A 866 42.15 -26.65 81.10
N ASP A 867 43.09 -25.72 81.28
CA ASP A 867 43.83 -25.46 82.53
C ASP A 867 43.23 -24.40 83.47
N ASN A 868 42.01 -23.92 83.18
CA ASN A 868 41.28 -22.95 83.99
C ASN A 868 40.48 -23.69 85.06
N GLN A 869 40.74 -23.35 86.32
CA GLN A 869 40.04 -23.93 87.47
C GLN A 869 38.53 -23.64 87.50
N ASP A 870 38.09 -22.56 86.84
CA ASP A 870 36.69 -22.10 86.83
C ASP A 870 35.85 -22.81 85.77
N ASN A 871 36.45 -23.70 84.97
CA ASN A 871 35.71 -24.58 84.07
C ASN A 871 34.63 -25.36 84.85
N GLN A 872 33.48 -25.61 84.23
CA GLN A 872 32.37 -26.37 84.80
C GLN A 872 32.01 -27.51 83.83
N ILE A 873 32.86 -28.55 83.84
CA ILE A 873 32.70 -29.74 83.00
C ILE A 873 32.43 -30.92 83.92
N ALA A 874 31.22 -31.49 83.82
CA ALA A 874 30.80 -32.63 84.64
C ALA A 874 30.97 -33.98 83.93
N ARG A 875 30.81 -34.03 82.61
CA ARG A 875 30.95 -35.24 81.79
C ARG A 875 31.90 -34.97 80.63
N LEU A 876 32.90 -35.82 80.47
CA LEU A 876 34.00 -35.63 79.53
C LEU A 876 34.26 -36.86 78.67
N MET A 877 34.40 -36.64 77.37
CA MET A 877 35.04 -37.54 76.41
C MET A 877 36.27 -36.85 75.82
N VAL A 878 37.41 -37.56 75.76
CA VAL A 878 38.66 -36.99 75.23
C VAL A 878 39.44 -37.97 74.36
N GLU A 879 39.94 -37.48 73.23
CA GLU A 879 40.96 -38.12 72.40
C GLU A 879 42.08 -37.12 72.14
N SER A 880 43.31 -37.37 72.59
CA SER A 880 44.42 -36.40 72.50
C SER A 880 45.83 -37.01 72.57
N GLY A 881 46.83 -36.17 72.28
CA GLY A 881 48.23 -36.37 72.66
C GLY A 881 48.39 -36.38 74.18
N ASP A 882 48.67 -35.20 74.75
CA ASP A 882 48.54 -34.94 76.18
C ASP A 882 47.16 -34.31 76.48
N ALA A 883 46.61 -34.52 77.67
CA ALA A 883 45.38 -33.86 78.12
C ALA A 883 45.55 -33.26 79.51
N THR A 884 45.33 -31.96 79.65
CA THR A 884 45.17 -31.27 80.94
C THR A 884 43.73 -30.81 81.07
N ILE A 885 43.02 -31.28 82.11
CA ILE A 885 41.66 -30.88 82.41
C ILE A 885 41.58 -30.39 83.86
N MET A 886 41.17 -29.14 84.02
CA MET A 886 40.78 -28.55 85.29
C MET A 886 39.28 -28.25 85.24
N THR A 887 38.57 -28.54 86.33
CA THR A 887 37.13 -28.26 86.47
C THR A 887 36.78 -28.02 87.93
N SER A 888 35.87 -27.10 88.17
CA SER A 888 35.32 -26.76 89.49
C SER A 888 34.25 -27.75 89.96
N GLN A 889 33.76 -28.63 89.07
CA GLN A 889 32.69 -29.61 89.34
C GLN A 889 33.25 -31.03 89.52
N PRO A 890 32.47 -31.97 90.09
CA PRO A 890 32.79 -33.40 90.01
C PRO A 890 32.91 -33.83 88.54
N LEU A 891 33.92 -34.65 88.23
CA LEU A 891 34.23 -35.02 86.84
C LEU A 891 33.96 -36.51 86.59
N SER A 892 33.10 -36.82 85.63
CA SER A 892 32.92 -38.16 85.05
C SER A 892 33.61 -38.23 83.69
N ILE A 893 34.65 -39.05 83.59
CA ILE A 893 35.35 -39.35 82.34
C ILE A 893 34.61 -40.53 81.68
N GLU A 894 33.75 -40.20 80.73
CA GLU A 894 32.92 -41.14 79.98
C GLU A 894 33.75 -41.95 78.98
N GLN A 895 34.83 -41.37 78.43
CA GLN A 895 35.85 -42.05 77.64
C GLN A 895 37.11 -41.19 77.56
N ALA A 896 38.29 -41.80 77.65
CA ALA A 896 39.55 -41.11 77.41
C ALA A 896 40.53 -42.00 76.62
N THR A 897 41.02 -41.50 75.49
CA THR A 897 42.09 -42.10 74.71
C THR A 897 43.23 -41.08 74.63
N VAL A 898 44.25 -41.23 75.48
CA VAL A 898 45.32 -40.22 75.61
C VAL A 898 46.66 -40.89 75.36
N SER A 899 47.29 -40.57 74.22
CA SER A 899 48.55 -41.22 73.83
C SER A 899 49.77 -40.79 74.66
N GLY A 900 49.66 -39.67 75.38
CA GLY A 900 50.64 -39.12 76.33
C GLY A 900 50.12 -39.13 77.77
N ASN A 901 50.17 -37.99 78.46
CA ASN A 901 49.75 -37.86 79.85
C ASN A 901 48.34 -37.28 79.98
N LEU A 902 47.51 -37.91 80.81
CA LEU A 902 46.23 -37.37 81.27
C LEU A 902 46.38 -36.76 82.68
N LEU A 903 46.31 -35.44 82.79
CA LEU A 903 46.24 -34.68 84.05
C LEU A 903 44.83 -34.13 84.24
N ALA A 904 44.01 -34.79 85.05
CA ALA A 904 42.66 -34.33 85.39
C ALA A 904 42.58 -33.88 86.85
N ARG A 905 41.96 -32.73 87.11
CA ARG A 905 41.74 -32.17 88.45
C ARG A 905 40.33 -31.60 88.58
N ALA A 906 39.55 -32.20 89.47
CA ALA A 906 38.29 -31.64 89.98
C ALA A 906 38.56 -30.90 91.30
N PHE A 907 38.15 -29.64 91.39
CA PHE A 907 38.30 -28.83 92.62
C PHE A 907 37.15 -29.02 93.61
N SER A 908 36.04 -29.64 93.17
CA SER A 908 34.97 -30.13 94.05
C SER A 908 34.53 -31.53 93.61
N GLY A 909 34.18 -32.37 94.59
CA GLY A 909 33.78 -33.76 94.36
C GLY A 909 34.89 -34.71 93.91
N ASP A 910 34.49 -35.91 93.52
CA ASP A 910 35.39 -36.97 93.06
C ASP A 910 35.54 -36.95 91.53
N ILE A 911 36.67 -37.47 91.04
CA ILE A 911 36.84 -37.86 89.62
C ILE A 911 36.45 -39.34 89.50
N SER A 912 35.52 -39.64 88.61
CA SER A 912 35.09 -41.00 88.25
C SER A 912 35.37 -41.28 86.77
N ALA A 913 35.63 -42.54 86.42
CA ALA A 913 35.89 -42.95 85.05
C ALA A 913 35.10 -44.23 84.74
N PRO A 914 33.78 -44.13 84.51
CA PRO A 914 32.94 -45.30 84.21
C PRO A 914 33.24 -45.94 82.85
N GLY A 915 33.85 -45.20 81.92
CA GLY A 915 34.25 -45.72 80.60
C GLY A 915 35.72 -46.12 80.51
N ALA A 916 36.15 -46.48 79.29
CA ALA A 916 37.53 -46.86 79.03
C ALA A 916 38.45 -45.63 79.10
N VAL A 917 39.52 -45.75 79.89
CA VAL A 917 40.65 -44.81 79.95
C VAL A 917 41.88 -45.57 79.47
N LEU A 918 42.37 -45.22 78.28
CA LEU A 918 43.42 -45.90 77.53
C LEU A 918 44.65 -45.02 77.35
#